data_AF-A0A1L9PY27-F1
#
_entry.id   AF-A0A1L9PY27-F1
#
_cell.length_a   1.000
_cell.length_b   1.000
_cell.length_c   1.000
_cell.angle_alpha   90.00
_cell.angle_beta   90.00
_cell.angle_gamma   90.00
#
_symmetry.space_group_name_H-M   'P 1'
#
loop_
_entity.id
_entity.type
_entity.pdbx_description
1 polymer ?
#
loop_
_entity_poly.entity_id
_entity_poly.type
_entity_poly.pdbx_seq_one_letter_code
_entity_poly.pdbx_strand_id
1 'polypeptide(L)'
;MAPAAIRDIVSDPSLLPVLNTAAETRDLCHNLLSLLDPSPTPDQISESPQTVQKHLFALLAQLRGQNRDAIFRVRDTKQGTAEARQEIDRLHLQLQNLYYEQRHLTGEIAACESYDHKYRSLPLIPEEEFLELHPEHRESNEHELMVARISHEHAEREKLEQARQELLKRKQALITENNKRKEDLASLDQDLEKFIDVSGNLYTLSAFNRGIDNQPPPGLLLAPLADSPPHFHYLNEKHEDRGSSQSDMTSKTSASTLPPPEKPSAVYTRSKVVAAFWAVILFLGFPIWWKTTSIYRAELPTQDMLDWAGGKSCRPVFPLEIRFDTPSLPAAEAQQLLRVTQHTLDDLNEFSAHHLRLKLADEEAQQITKKADTALTVRLQAQDGLSSPRSELQADTTTLDVFYAPSQLPPPSSSNSPLSSFIAGELQRLFAEEKATIAHVLSNNAVGSSANAPASPNSQAQQTPPQLAESITKRLRRSMKYAETYHLAFSLFTPGSAPSSWDIEAAVQEYISPLVQALSPISNFTVDTQVQLYATFSPTAPAPEHDEAQAVWTLNEDNLSAFINAAEWPLSPSIGSGPTINFILYVPAPSQSPLVVKESRATSWIIPQWGGVFILNPPLPTTTDFPSNPPHLESEALRPAFLTFSHQLLSLLGTPSTPTSLPFRLQTLIRIRAATLLLSASSTMGSLARLTESLPSIPIPATVASSVSTTLLHLSSACENLRNGRFQSALASARVAETEAERSFFEKSMVGQMYFPDEHRVAVYLPLLGPIGVPLILGLLKEVKRVVAGWKARRAQGAASS
;
A
#
# COMPACT_ATOMS: atom_id res chain seq x y z
N MET A 1 -1.20 -37.30 -58.47
CA MET A 1 0.16 -37.37 -57.88
C MET A 1 0.24 -36.81 -56.44
N ALA A 2 -0.83 -36.27 -55.84
CA ALA A 2 -0.78 -35.63 -54.51
C ALA A 2 -0.97 -36.50 -53.23
N PRO A 3 -1.40 -37.79 -53.23
CA PRO A 3 -1.76 -38.47 -51.97
C PRO A 3 -0.58 -38.96 -51.12
N ALA A 4 0.66 -38.92 -51.63
CA ALA A 4 1.85 -39.33 -50.87
C ALA A 4 2.23 -38.28 -49.82
N ALA A 5 2.49 -37.03 -50.26
CA ALA A 5 3.10 -35.98 -49.45
C ALA A 5 2.35 -35.56 -48.17
N ILE A 6 1.08 -35.95 -47.99
CA ILE A 6 0.32 -35.68 -46.76
C ILE A 6 0.55 -36.78 -45.70
N ARG A 7 0.81 -38.03 -46.13
CA ARG A 7 1.10 -39.16 -45.23
C ARG A 7 2.46 -39.00 -44.52
N ASP A 8 3.39 -38.30 -45.15
CA ASP A 8 4.72 -38.01 -44.59
C ASP A 8 4.69 -36.89 -43.52
N ILE A 9 3.59 -36.11 -43.45
CA ILE A 9 3.43 -34.96 -42.54
C ILE A 9 2.60 -35.32 -41.29
N VAL A 10 1.61 -36.22 -41.42
CA VAL A 10 0.69 -36.56 -40.33
C VAL A 10 1.06 -37.90 -39.69
N SER A 11 2.02 -37.88 -38.76
CA SER A 11 2.57 -39.09 -38.11
C SER A 11 1.70 -39.66 -36.98
N ASP A 12 0.67 -38.94 -36.51
CA ASP A 12 -0.15 -39.35 -35.36
C ASP A 12 -1.03 -40.59 -35.69
N PRO A 13 -0.88 -41.72 -34.97
CA PRO A 13 -1.63 -42.94 -35.25
C PRO A 13 -3.14 -42.82 -35.05
N SER A 14 -3.62 -41.79 -34.34
CA SER A 14 -5.05 -41.48 -34.20
C SER A 14 -5.63 -40.69 -35.38
N LEU A 15 -4.80 -39.98 -36.14
CA LEU A 15 -5.22 -39.16 -37.29
C LEU A 15 -5.10 -39.90 -38.63
N LEU A 16 -4.19 -40.87 -38.74
CA LEU A 16 -4.03 -41.72 -39.93
C LEU A 16 -5.34 -42.39 -40.42
N PRO A 17 -6.23 -42.92 -39.56
CA PRO A 17 -7.52 -43.47 -40.01
C PRO A 17 -8.42 -42.42 -40.67
N VAL A 18 -8.43 -41.20 -40.13
CA VAL A 18 -9.24 -40.08 -40.64
C VAL A 18 -8.72 -39.61 -41.99
N LEU A 19 -7.39 -39.51 -42.12
CA LEU A 19 -6.72 -39.16 -43.38
C LEU A 19 -7.02 -40.17 -44.50
N ASN A 20 -7.03 -41.48 -44.18
CA ASN A 20 -7.36 -42.52 -45.15
C ASN A 20 -8.85 -42.47 -45.55
N THR A 21 -9.78 -42.44 -44.59
CA THR A 21 -11.22 -42.31 -44.86
C THR A 21 -11.55 -41.05 -45.66
N ALA A 22 -10.86 -39.92 -45.41
CA ALA A 22 -11.02 -38.68 -46.16
C ALA A 22 -10.48 -38.80 -47.61
N ALA A 23 -9.35 -39.48 -47.83
CA ALA A 23 -8.80 -39.73 -49.16
C ALA A 23 -9.72 -40.63 -49.99
N GLU A 24 -10.19 -41.74 -49.41
CA GLU A 24 -11.17 -42.65 -50.03
C GLU A 24 -12.48 -41.93 -50.39
N THR A 25 -12.98 -41.07 -49.50
CA THR A 25 -14.16 -40.22 -49.73
C THR A 25 -13.94 -39.27 -50.92
N ARG A 26 -12.78 -38.61 -50.99
CA ARG A 26 -12.43 -37.69 -52.10
C ARG A 26 -12.37 -38.45 -53.43
N ASP A 27 -11.72 -39.60 -53.45
CA ASP A 27 -11.48 -40.33 -54.70
C ASP A 27 -12.80 -40.95 -55.24
N LEU A 28 -13.72 -41.37 -54.36
CA LEU A 28 -15.10 -41.71 -54.75
C LEU A 28 -15.92 -40.50 -55.22
N CYS A 29 -15.73 -39.30 -54.66
CA CYS A 29 -16.32 -38.08 -55.21
C CYS A 29 -15.82 -37.77 -56.63
N HIS A 30 -14.54 -37.97 -56.92
CA HIS A 30 -14.01 -37.82 -58.28
C HIS A 30 -14.60 -38.86 -59.24
N ASN A 31 -14.70 -40.13 -58.83
CA ASN A 31 -15.33 -41.18 -59.63
C ASN A 31 -16.81 -40.85 -59.93
N LEU A 32 -17.56 -40.32 -58.95
CA LEU A 32 -18.95 -39.91 -59.13
C LEU A 32 -19.07 -38.73 -60.12
N LEU A 33 -18.14 -37.78 -60.08
CA LEU A 33 -18.08 -36.66 -61.03
C LEU A 33 -17.79 -37.14 -62.46
N SER A 34 -16.83 -38.07 -62.65
CA SER A 34 -16.56 -38.64 -63.98
C SER A 34 -17.72 -39.47 -64.55
N LEU A 35 -18.61 -40.00 -63.70
CA LEU A 35 -19.85 -40.67 -64.11
C LEU A 35 -21.00 -39.70 -64.42
N LEU A 36 -20.80 -38.38 -64.23
CA LEU A 36 -21.77 -37.32 -64.51
C LEU A 36 -21.38 -36.47 -65.74
N ASP A 37 -20.17 -36.60 -66.27
CA ASP A 37 -19.72 -35.87 -67.45
C ASP A 37 -20.31 -36.46 -68.75
N PRO A 38 -20.92 -35.65 -69.65
CA PRO A 38 -21.70 -36.14 -70.79
C PRO A 38 -20.85 -36.53 -72.03
N SER A 39 -19.58 -36.88 -71.87
CA SER A 39 -18.68 -37.29 -72.96
C SER A 39 -18.55 -38.83 -73.03
N PRO A 40 -19.17 -39.51 -74.01
CA PRO A 40 -19.34 -40.97 -73.95
C PRO A 40 -18.15 -41.77 -74.52
N THR A 41 -17.64 -42.71 -73.73
CA THR A 41 -16.94 -43.92 -74.19
C THR A 41 -17.71 -45.16 -73.69
N PRO A 42 -18.25 -46.05 -74.56
CA PRO A 42 -19.22 -47.06 -74.14
C PRO A 42 -18.73 -48.17 -73.19
N ASP A 43 -17.41 -48.37 -73.04
CA ASP A 43 -16.83 -49.60 -72.47
C ASP A 43 -16.36 -49.51 -71.00
N GLN A 44 -16.78 -48.48 -70.23
CA GLN A 44 -16.37 -48.30 -68.82
C GLN A 44 -17.51 -48.04 -67.82
N ILE A 45 -18.74 -48.53 -68.08
CA ILE A 45 -19.86 -48.45 -67.13
C ILE A 45 -20.08 -49.82 -66.45
N SER A 46 -19.28 -50.12 -65.43
CA SER A 46 -19.38 -51.34 -64.61
C SER A 46 -20.12 -51.14 -63.28
N GLU A 47 -20.25 -49.90 -62.78
CA GLU A 47 -21.00 -49.58 -61.56
C GLU A 47 -22.11 -48.55 -61.80
N SER A 48 -23.23 -48.70 -61.08
CA SER A 48 -24.31 -47.71 -61.11
C SER A 48 -23.96 -46.49 -60.23
N PRO A 49 -24.33 -45.25 -60.60
CA PRO A 49 -24.08 -44.08 -59.76
C PRO A 49 -24.80 -44.17 -58.40
N GLN A 50 -25.91 -44.90 -58.31
CA GLN A 50 -26.60 -45.18 -57.04
C GLN A 50 -25.79 -46.11 -56.11
N THR A 51 -24.92 -46.96 -56.66
CA THR A 51 -24.02 -47.83 -55.88
C THR A 51 -22.89 -46.99 -55.28
N VAL A 52 -22.25 -46.14 -56.09
CA VAL A 52 -21.19 -45.21 -55.65
C VAL A 52 -21.71 -44.24 -54.58
N GLN A 53 -22.90 -43.67 -54.80
CA GLN A 53 -23.54 -42.74 -53.86
C GLN A 53 -23.80 -43.37 -52.47
N LYS A 54 -24.17 -44.66 -52.41
CA LYS A 54 -24.37 -45.38 -51.12
C LYS A 54 -23.06 -45.56 -50.35
N HIS A 55 -21.97 -45.91 -51.05
CA HIS A 55 -20.65 -46.03 -50.43
C HIS A 55 -20.14 -44.67 -49.93
N LEU A 56 -20.34 -43.60 -50.71
CA LEU A 56 -20.02 -42.23 -50.30
C LEU A 56 -20.76 -41.83 -49.01
N PHE A 57 -22.05 -42.12 -48.89
CA PHE A 57 -22.79 -41.85 -47.65
C PHE A 57 -22.31 -42.68 -46.45
N ALA A 58 -21.85 -43.90 -46.65
CA ALA A 58 -21.27 -44.72 -45.59
C ALA A 58 -19.95 -44.13 -45.06
N LEU A 59 -19.02 -43.74 -45.96
CA LEU A 59 -17.77 -43.08 -45.56
C LEU A 59 -18.00 -41.72 -44.90
N LEU A 60 -18.97 -40.94 -45.38
CA LEU A 60 -19.36 -39.68 -44.73
C LEU A 60 -19.96 -39.89 -43.32
N ALA A 61 -20.60 -41.03 -43.05
CA ALA A 61 -21.03 -41.39 -41.70
C ALA A 61 -19.84 -41.80 -40.81
N GLN A 62 -18.90 -42.57 -41.35
CA GLN A 62 -17.65 -42.96 -40.68
C GLN A 62 -16.79 -41.74 -40.30
N LEU A 63 -16.59 -40.80 -41.23
CA LEU A 63 -15.87 -39.55 -41.01
C LEU A 63 -16.52 -38.69 -39.91
N ARG A 64 -17.86 -38.64 -39.86
CA ARG A 64 -18.61 -37.96 -38.79
C ARG A 64 -18.43 -38.65 -37.43
N GLY A 65 -18.32 -39.98 -37.40
CA GLY A 65 -17.96 -40.74 -36.20
C GLY A 65 -16.55 -40.38 -35.71
N GLN A 66 -15.55 -40.53 -36.57
CA GLN A 66 -14.15 -40.18 -36.28
C GLN A 66 -13.99 -38.74 -35.76
N ASN A 67 -14.67 -37.77 -36.37
CA ASN A 67 -14.68 -36.37 -35.90
C ASN A 67 -15.31 -36.21 -34.50
N ARG A 68 -16.38 -36.95 -34.20
CA ARG A 68 -17.00 -36.94 -32.87
C ARG A 68 -16.07 -37.53 -31.81
N ASP A 69 -15.36 -38.60 -32.14
CA ASP A 69 -14.40 -39.24 -31.24
C ASP A 69 -13.18 -38.34 -30.98
N ALA A 70 -12.71 -37.60 -31.98
CA ALA A 70 -11.67 -36.58 -31.81
C ALA A 70 -12.14 -35.44 -30.86
N ILE A 71 -13.38 -34.97 -31.00
CA ILE A 71 -13.96 -33.96 -30.11
C ILE A 71 -14.07 -34.47 -28.66
N PHE A 72 -14.40 -35.75 -28.45
CA PHE A 72 -14.37 -36.34 -27.11
C PHE A 72 -12.95 -36.38 -26.54
N ARG A 73 -11.95 -36.89 -27.29
CA ARG A 73 -10.55 -36.92 -26.82
C ARG A 73 -10.01 -35.53 -26.44
N VAL A 74 -10.35 -34.48 -27.19
CA VAL A 74 -9.99 -33.09 -26.86
C VAL A 74 -10.68 -32.59 -25.59
N ARG A 75 -11.89 -33.07 -25.29
CA ARG A 75 -12.57 -32.79 -24.02
C ARG A 75 -11.90 -33.52 -22.85
N ASP A 76 -11.53 -34.78 -23.05
CA ASP A 76 -10.91 -35.62 -22.01
C ASP A 76 -9.51 -35.11 -21.64
N THR A 77 -8.68 -34.75 -22.63
CA THR A 77 -7.37 -34.12 -22.36
C THR A 77 -7.49 -32.74 -21.73
N LYS A 78 -8.50 -31.94 -22.12
CA LYS A 78 -8.82 -30.67 -21.46
C LYS A 78 -9.27 -30.86 -20.00
N GLN A 79 -9.96 -31.95 -19.69
CA GLN A 79 -10.33 -32.27 -18.31
C GLN A 79 -9.11 -32.69 -17.48
N GLY A 80 -8.32 -33.67 -17.96
CA GLY A 80 -7.13 -34.13 -17.23
C GLY A 80 -6.07 -33.03 -17.01
N THR A 81 -5.90 -32.11 -17.97
CA THR A 81 -5.02 -30.94 -17.80
C THR A 81 -5.59 -29.89 -16.83
N ALA A 82 -6.91 -29.76 -16.72
CA ALA A 82 -7.54 -28.89 -15.71
C ALA A 82 -7.43 -29.49 -14.30
N GLU A 83 -7.59 -30.81 -14.16
CA GLU A 83 -7.44 -31.54 -12.89
C GLU A 83 -5.99 -31.48 -12.38
N ALA A 84 -5.01 -31.78 -13.23
CA ALA A 84 -3.59 -31.67 -12.89
C ALA A 84 -3.18 -30.22 -12.54
N ARG A 85 -3.72 -29.23 -13.26
CA ARG A 85 -3.53 -27.82 -12.90
C ARG A 85 -4.12 -27.49 -11.52
N GLN A 86 -5.32 -27.96 -11.21
CA GLN A 86 -5.95 -27.70 -9.91
C GLN A 86 -5.15 -28.31 -8.75
N GLU A 87 -4.48 -29.44 -8.95
CA GLU A 87 -3.55 -29.99 -7.97
C GLU A 87 -2.29 -29.11 -7.80
N ILE A 88 -1.69 -28.63 -8.89
CA ILE A 88 -0.56 -27.69 -8.85
C ILE A 88 -0.94 -26.38 -8.15
N ASP A 89 -2.10 -25.79 -8.49
CA ASP A 89 -2.61 -24.57 -7.87
C ASP A 89 -2.83 -24.78 -6.34
N ARG A 90 -3.25 -25.99 -5.91
CA ARG A 90 -3.37 -26.36 -4.48
C ARG A 90 -2.01 -26.50 -3.79
N LEU A 91 -1.04 -27.16 -4.42
CA LEU A 91 0.31 -27.34 -3.88
C LEU A 91 1.05 -25.99 -3.77
N HIS A 92 0.87 -25.10 -4.75
CA HIS A 92 1.41 -23.75 -4.72
C HIS A 92 0.85 -22.93 -3.55
N LEU A 93 -0.45 -23.03 -3.26
CA LEU A 93 -1.06 -22.40 -2.09
C LEU A 93 -0.48 -22.92 -0.77
N GLN A 94 -0.22 -24.24 -0.66
CA GLN A 94 0.44 -24.82 0.51
C GLN A 94 1.88 -24.31 0.67
N LEU A 95 2.64 -24.21 -0.42
CA LEU A 95 3.99 -23.65 -0.42
C LEU A 95 3.99 -22.15 -0.02
N GLN A 96 3.02 -21.37 -0.51
CA GLN A 96 2.86 -19.96 -0.16
C GLN A 96 2.57 -19.76 1.34
N ASN A 97 1.76 -20.64 1.94
CA ASN A 97 1.50 -20.64 3.38
C ASN A 97 2.77 -20.94 4.19
N LEU A 98 3.60 -21.90 3.75
CA LEU A 98 4.89 -22.23 4.40
C LEU A 98 5.89 -21.07 4.30
N TYR A 99 5.96 -20.37 3.16
CA TYR A 99 6.80 -19.16 3.05
C TYR A 99 6.28 -18.01 3.93
N TYR A 100 4.97 -17.88 4.12
CA TYR A 100 4.41 -16.92 5.08
C TYR A 100 4.78 -17.27 6.52
N GLU A 101 4.64 -18.54 6.91
CA GLU A 101 5.02 -19.06 8.24
C GLU A 101 6.53 -18.88 8.51
N GLN A 102 7.39 -19.24 7.55
CA GLN A 102 8.82 -18.99 7.62
C GLN A 102 9.12 -17.50 7.83
N ARG A 103 8.53 -16.61 7.03
CA ARG A 103 8.74 -15.15 7.15
C ARG A 103 8.22 -14.59 8.46
N HIS A 104 7.13 -15.14 9.01
CA HIS A 104 6.62 -14.79 10.33
C HIS A 104 7.63 -15.18 11.43
N LEU A 105 8.06 -16.44 11.44
CA LEU A 105 9.00 -16.96 12.42
C LEU A 105 10.37 -16.26 12.36
N THR A 106 10.90 -15.98 11.17
CA THR A 106 12.14 -15.18 11.02
C THR A 106 11.93 -13.75 11.55
N GLY A 107 10.75 -13.16 11.36
CA GLY A 107 10.40 -11.85 11.93
C GLY A 107 10.31 -11.86 13.46
N GLU A 108 9.74 -12.91 14.06
CA GLU A 108 9.67 -13.09 15.51
C GLU A 108 11.04 -13.38 16.12
N ILE A 109 11.88 -14.20 15.47
CA ILE A 109 13.27 -14.43 15.87
C ILE A 109 14.04 -13.10 15.87
N ALA A 110 13.98 -12.33 14.78
CA ALA A 110 14.63 -11.02 14.70
C ALA A 110 14.10 -10.02 15.75
N ALA A 111 12.81 -10.07 16.09
CA ALA A 111 12.23 -9.25 17.15
C ALA A 111 12.69 -9.67 18.57
N CYS A 112 12.96 -10.96 18.78
CA CYS A 112 13.57 -11.47 20.01
C CYS A 112 15.05 -11.12 20.11
N GLU A 113 15.81 -11.24 19.01
CA GLU A 113 17.25 -10.93 18.94
C GLU A 113 17.54 -9.43 19.06
N SER A 114 16.65 -8.58 18.56
CA SER A 114 16.73 -7.11 18.67
C SER A 114 16.12 -6.53 19.95
N TYR A 115 15.71 -7.37 20.90
CA TYR A 115 15.18 -6.92 22.18
C TYR A 115 16.23 -6.16 23.01
N ASP A 116 16.01 -4.87 23.28
CA ASP A 116 16.91 -4.06 24.09
C ASP A 116 16.90 -4.49 25.56
N HIS A 117 17.89 -5.31 25.92
CA HIS A 117 18.15 -5.69 27.30
C HIS A 117 18.73 -4.50 28.08
N LYS A 118 17.86 -3.82 28.85
CA LYS A 118 18.16 -2.65 29.72
C LYS A 118 19.40 -2.74 30.63
N TYR A 119 19.99 -3.92 30.84
CA TYR A 119 21.28 -4.04 31.54
C TYR A 119 22.45 -3.51 30.70
N ARG A 120 22.36 -3.55 29.35
CA ARG A 120 23.42 -3.10 28.42
C ARG A 120 23.61 -1.57 28.42
N SER A 121 22.59 -0.82 28.83
CA SER A 121 22.63 0.63 28.99
C SER A 121 22.82 1.07 30.45
N LEU A 122 23.05 0.13 31.38
CA LEU A 122 23.33 0.42 32.77
C LEU A 122 24.83 0.76 32.92
N PRO A 123 25.21 1.97 33.39
CA PRO A 123 26.60 2.22 33.74
C PRO A 123 26.96 1.31 34.93
N LEU A 124 28.00 0.52 34.75
CA LEU A 124 28.54 -0.47 35.68
C LEU A 124 30.05 -0.28 35.73
N ILE A 125 30.69 -0.65 36.83
CA ILE A 125 32.15 -0.62 36.91
C ILE A 125 32.79 -1.60 35.89
N PRO A 126 34.01 -1.29 35.38
CA PRO A 126 34.79 -2.20 34.56
C PRO A 126 34.91 -3.60 35.17
N GLU A 127 35.06 -4.60 34.30
CA GLU A 127 35.13 -6.00 34.73
C GLU A 127 36.38 -6.30 35.55
N GLU A 128 37.50 -5.69 35.14
CA GLU A 128 38.78 -5.76 35.84
C GLU A 128 38.65 -5.24 37.29
N GLU A 129 38.07 -4.05 37.47
CA GLU A 129 37.84 -3.43 38.78
C GLU A 129 36.86 -4.24 39.65
N PHE A 130 35.81 -4.81 39.06
CA PHE A 130 34.91 -5.73 39.77
C PHE A 130 35.61 -7.01 40.21
N LEU A 131 36.48 -7.59 39.38
CA LEU A 131 37.21 -8.83 39.69
C LEU A 131 38.42 -8.60 40.62
N GLU A 132 38.83 -7.36 40.85
CA GLU A 132 39.73 -6.97 41.96
C GLU A 132 38.98 -6.87 43.29
N LEU A 133 37.79 -6.28 43.31
CA LEU A 133 36.94 -6.15 44.50
C LEU A 133 36.30 -7.49 44.93
N HIS A 134 35.86 -8.29 43.96
CA HIS A 134 35.17 -9.58 44.14
C HIS A 134 35.92 -10.71 43.42
N PRO A 135 37.10 -11.14 43.93
CA PRO A 135 37.90 -12.19 43.30
C PRO A 135 37.21 -13.57 43.29
N GLU A 136 36.16 -13.75 44.10
CA GLU A 136 35.31 -14.94 44.18
C GLU A 136 34.53 -15.24 42.87
N HIS A 137 34.34 -14.25 41.99
CA HIS A 137 33.62 -14.41 40.73
C HIS A 137 34.49 -14.69 39.50
N ARG A 138 35.81 -14.87 39.68
CA ARG A 138 36.77 -15.09 38.57
C ARG A 138 36.58 -16.40 37.80
N GLU A 139 35.88 -17.37 38.38
CA GLU A 139 35.54 -18.66 37.76
C GLU A 139 34.03 -18.82 37.48
N SER A 140 33.24 -17.74 37.67
CA SER A 140 31.80 -17.73 37.36
C SER A 140 31.54 -17.61 35.85
N ASN A 141 30.39 -18.11 35.39
CA ASN A 141 29.96 -17.98 33.99
C ASN A 141 29.62 -16.51 33.66
N GLU A 142 29.71 -16.09 32.39
CA GLU A 142 29.50 -14.70 31.94
C GLU A 142 28.16 -14.12 32.45
N HIS A 143 27.09 -14.91 32.38
CA HIS A 143 25.77 -14.53 32.89
C HIS A 143 25.76 -14.35 34.44
N GLU A 144 26.44 -15.21 35.18
CA GLU A 144 26.51 -15.17 36.64
C GLU A 144 27.35 -13.98 37.11
N LEU A 145 28.48 -13.72 36.45
CA LEU A 145 29.32 -12.54 36.64
C LEU A 145 28.54 -11.25 36.35
N MET A 146 27.73 -11.22 35.29
CA MET A 146 26.88 -10.09 34.96
C MET A 146 25.79 -9.86 36.03
N VAL A 147 25.16 -10.92 36.54
CA VAL A 147 24.19 -10.83 37.65
C VAL A 147 24.85 -10.32 38.94
N ALA A 148 26.06 -10.76 39.26
CA ALA A 148 26.83 -10.29 40.41
C ALA A 148 27.23 -8.81 40.29
N ARG A 149 27.63 -8.35 39.10
CA ARG A 149 27.93 -6.93 38.82
C ARG A 149 26.69 -6.04 38.98
N ILE A 150 25.52 -6.50 38.53
CA ILE A 150 24.25 -5.78 38.70
C ILE A 150 23.82 -5.73 40.17
N SER A 151 23.97 -6.81 40.94
CA SER A 151 23.57 -6.84 42.35
C SER A 151 24.47 -5.97 43.24
N HIS A 152 25.77 -5.92 42.95
CA HIS A 152 26.71 -4.97 43.56
C HIS A 152 26.30 -3.51 43.27
N GLU A 153 26.09 -3.16 42.00
CA GLU A 153 25.67 -1.80 41.61
C GLU A 153 24.33 -1.40 42.22
N HIS A 154 23.38 -2.33 42.35
CA HIS A 154 22.13 -2.10 43.08
C HIS A 154 22.40 -1.76 44.56
N ALA A 155 23.23 -2.55 45.25
CA ALA A 155 23.55 -2.35 46.65
C ALA A 155 24.25 -1.00 46.90
N GLU A 156 25.18 -0.59 46.04
CA GLU A 156 25.81 0.73 46.13
C GLU A 156 24.83 1.88 45.87
N ARG A 157 23.98 1.77 44.84
CA ARG A 157 22.94 2.78 44.58
C ARG A 157 21.93 2.89 45.71
N GLU A 158 21.59 1.78 46.37
CA GLU A 158 20.71 1.78 47.53
C GLU A 158 21.36 2.51 48.72
N LYS A 159 22.64 2.22 49.03
CA LYS A 159 23.41 2.97 50.06
C LYS A 159 23.45 4.47 49.77
N LEU A 160 23.70 4.85 48.51
CA LEU A 160 23.75 6.24 48.07
C LEU A 160 22.40 6.95 48.19
N GLU A 161 21.29 6.30 47.83
CA GLU A 161 19.94 6.86 47.98
C GLU A 161 19.51 6.93 49.46
N GLN A 162 19.88 5.95 50.31
CA GLN A 162 19.68 6.03 51.76
C GLN A 162 20.43 7.24 52.35
N ALA A 163 21.71 7.40 52.04
CA ALA A 163 22.51 8.55 52.47
C ALA A 163 21.95 9.89 51.95
N ARG A 164 21.48 9.95 50.70
CA ARG A 164 20.78 11.10 50.13
C ARG A 164 19.50 11.43 50.91
N GLN A 165 18.71 10.43 51.30
CA GLN A 165 17.49 10.64 52.09
C GLN A 165 17.78 11.13 53.51
N GLU A 166 18.86 10.65 54.15
CA GLU A 166 19.33 11.20 55.44
C GLU A 166 19.78 12.66 55.31
N LEU A 167 20.55 12.99 54.26
CA LEU A 167 20.96 14.37 53.97
C LEU A 167 19.76 15.27 53.65
N LEU A 168 18.72 14.77 52.96
CA LEU A 168 17.47 15.50 52.72
C LEU A 168 16.66 15.71 54.00
N LYS A 169 16.53 14.70 54.87
CA LYS A 169 15.91 14.84 56.21
C LYS A 169 16.65 15.88 57.05
N ARG A 170 17.99 15.83 57.07
CA ARG A 170 18.85 16.79 57.78
C ARG A 170 18.73 18.21 57.22
N LYS A 171 18.69 18.36 55.89
CA LYS A 171 18.43 19.64 55.22
C LYS A 171 17.05 20.21 55.61
N GLN A 172 16.01 19.38 55.60
CA GLN A 172 14.66 19.83 55.95
C GLN A 172 14.57 20.24 57.44
N ALA A 173 15.19 19.48 58.34
CA ALA A 173 15.29 19.82 59.76
C ALA A 173 15.99 21.18 59.98
N LEU A 174 17.12 21.42 59.29
CA LEU A 174 17.84 22.70 59.33
C LEU A 174 17.01 23.87 58.75
N ILE A 175 16.19 23.63 57.71
CA ILE A 175 15.26 24.64 57.18
C ILE A 175 14.18 24.96 58.21
N THR A 176 13.58 23.95 58.86
CA THR A 176 12.57 24.19 59.91
C THR A 176 13.17 24.88 61.15
N GLU A 177 14.41 24.55 61.51
CA GLU A 177 15.11 25.24 62.61
C GLU A 177 15.44 26.69 62.24
N ASN A 178 15.87 26.97 61.01
CA ASN A 178 16.16 28.32 60.55
C ASN A 178 14.88 29.17 60.47
N ASN A 179 13.79 28.62 59.94
CA ASN A 179 12.48 29.28 59.94
C ASN A 179 12.00 29.55 61.37
N LYS A 180 12.09 28.58 62.29
CA LYS A 180 11.72 28.81 63.69
C LYS A 180 12.57 29.92 64.31
N ARG A 181 13.91 29.88 64.16
CA ARG A 181 14.79 30.96 64.67
C ARG A 181 14.44 32.33 64.08
N LYS A 182 13.93 32.38 62.84
CA LYS A 182 13.43 33.61 62.20
C LYS A 182 12.08 34.08 62.76
N GLU A 183 11.18 33.17 63.09
CA GLU A 183 9.92 33.45 63.80
C GLU A 183 10.17 33.90 65.25
N ASP A 184 11.08 33.21 65.96
CA ASP A 184 11.57 33.58 67.29
C ASP A 184 12.15 35.02 67.25
N LEU A 185 13.02 35.34 66.27
CA LEU A 185 13.54 36.70 66.06
C LEU A 185 12.43 37.73 65.77
N ALA A 186 11.48 37.42 64.87
CA ALA A 186 10.38 38.34 64.57
C ALA A 186 9.43 38.57 65.77
N SER A 187 9.27 37.56 66.64
CA SER A 187 8.54 37.73 67.90
C SER A 187 9.31 38.61 68.90
N LEU A 188 10.64 38.50 68.93
CA LEU A 188 11.50 39.34 69.76
C LEU A 188 11.50 40.80 69.29
N ASP A 189 11.53 41.04 67.97
CA ASP A 189 11.36 42.37 67.38
C ASP A 189 9.98 42.96 67.73
N GLN A 190 8.90 42.16 67.65
CA GLN A 190 7.55 42.62 68.00
C GLN A 190 7.37 42.86 69.51
N ASP A 191 8.03 42.09 70.38
CA ASP A 191 8.00 42.34 71.83
C ASP A 191 8.90 43.53 72.21
N LEU A 192 9.97 43.79 71.46
CA LEU A 192 10.76 45.03 71.57
C LEU A 192 9.93 46.24 71.13
N GLU A 193 9.16 46.13 70.04
CA GLU A 193 8.23 47.16 69.56
C GLU A 193 7.12 47.44 70.60
N LYS A 194 6.51 46.39 71.18
CA LYS A 194 5.58 46.53 72.32
C LYS A 194 6.24 47.17 73.54
N PHE A 195 7.52 46.89 73.81
CA PHE A 195 8.24 47.51 74.93
C PHE A 195 8.54 49.00 74.68
N ILE A 196 8.82 49.37 73.42
CA ILE A 196 8.92 50.76 72.96
C ILE A 196 7.56 51.46 73.08
N ASP A 197 6.46 50.83 72.67
CA ASP A 197 5.11 51.37 72.85
C ASP A 197 4.71 51.51 74.32
N VAL A 198 4.99 50.52 75.17
CA VAL A 198 4.67 50.57 76.61
C VAL A 198 5.50 51.65 77.31
N SER A 199 6.78 51.80 76.97
CA SER A 199 7.61 52.88 77.51
C SER A 199 7.20 54.26 76.98
N GLY A 200 6.82 54.37 75.69
CA GLY A 200 6.22 55.58 75.11
C GLY A 200 4.90 55.98 75.80
N ASN A 201 4.04 55.00 76.09
CA ASN A 201 2.79 55.22 76.83
C ASN A 201 3.01 55.54 78.31
N LEU A 202 4.09 55.06 78.94
CA LEU A 202 4.47 55.45 80.31
C LEU A 202 4.89 56.94 80.41
N TYR A 203 5.48 57.50 79.34
CA TYR A 203 5.76 58.93 79.26
C TYR A 203 4.52 59.80 79.00
N THR A 204 3.41 59.23 78.50
CA THR A 204 2.18 60.00 78.19
C THR A 204 1.04 59.81 79.20
N LEU A 205 0.98 58.69 79.93
CA LEU A 205 -0.04 58.43 80.95
C LEU A 205 0.30 58.90 82.38
N SER A 206 1.55 59.29 82.64
CA SER A 206 1.98 59.79 83.96
C SER A 206 1.61 61.26 84.23
N ALA A 207 1.10 61.99 83.24
CA ALA A 207 0.91 63.44 83.28
C ALA A 207 -0.52 63.94 83.56
N PHE A 208 -1.54 63.08 83.65
CA PHE A 208 -2.95 63.53 83.80
C PHE A 208 -3.73 62.94 84.99
N ASN A 209 -3.18 63.19 86.19
CA ASN A 209 -3.87 63.15 87.49
C ASN A 209 -4.31 61.76 88.03
N ARG A 210 -4.11 61.44 89.32
CA ARG A 210 -3.83 62.31 90.49
C ARG A 210 -2.71 61.74 91.38
N GLY A 211 -1.79 62.60 91.86
CA GLY A 211 -1.21 62.46 93.20
C GLY A 211 -2.21 62.97 94.27
N ILE A 212 -2.05 62.96 95.59
CA ILE A 212 -0.92 62.85 96.54
C ILE A 212 -1.57 62.37 97.87
N ASP A 213 -1.06 61.54 98.78
CA ASP A 213 0.12 60.64 98.86
C ASP A 213 -0.28 59.49 99.88
N ASN A 214 0.48 58.81 100.77
CA ASN A 214 1.82 58.97 101.35
C ASN A 214 2.37 57.68 102.00
N GLN A 215 3.69 57.46 101.85
CA GLN A 215 4.60 56.66 102.71
C GLN A 215 4.58 55.09 102.69
N PRO A 216 5.72 54.40 102.99
CA PRO A 216 6.23 53.30 102.15
C PRO A 216 6.66 51.98 102.90
N PRO A 217 7.81 51.33 102.62
CA PRO A 217 8.00 50.01 101.94
C PRO A 217 8.47 48.89 102.95
N PRO A 218 9.09 47.73 102.59
CA PRO A 218 9.52 47.18 101.27
C PRO A 218 9.33 45.64 101.01
N GLY A 219 9.52 45.22 99.75
CA GLY A 219 9.88 43.84 99.34
C GLY A 219 8.75 42.77 99.39
N LEU A 220 8.98 41.49 99.06
CA LEU A 220 10.10 40.85 98.33
C LEU A 220 9.71 39.38 97.96
N LEU A 221 9.88 38.98 96.69
CA LEU A 221 10.07 37.59 96.18
C LEU A 221 8.98 36.47 96.35
N LEU A 222 9.11 35.48 95.45
CA LEU A 222 8.77 34.03 95.56
C LEU A 222 7.31 33.51 95.74
N ALA A 223 6.68 33.19 94.61
CA ALA A 223 6.41 31.81 94.08
C ALA A 223 6.68 30.55 94.97
N PRO A 224 6.16 29.33 94.62
CA PRO A 224 4.94 28.91 93.86
C PRO A 224 4.24 27.65 94.49
N LEU A 225 3.71 26.72 93.66
CA LEU A 225 3.09 25.39 93.95
C LEU A 225 1.58 25.43 94.33
N ALA A 226 0.75 24.38 94.14
CA ALA A 226 0.98 22.98 93.72
C ALA A 226 -0.11 22.45 92.73
N ASP A 227 -0.23 21.12 92.54
CA ASP A 227 -0.89 20.44 91.39
C ASP A 227 -1.80 19.23 91.80
N SER A 228 -2.76 18.85 90.93
CA SER A 228 -3.66 17.65 90.98
C SER A 228 -4.68 17.58 92.16
N PRO A 229 -5.65 16.61 92.29
CA PRO A 229 -5.92 15.35 91.55
C PRO A 229 -7.43 15.10 91.14
N PRO A 230 -7.84 13.90 90.62
CA PRO A 230 -9.17 13.68 90.00
C PRO A 230 -10.07 12.52 90.54
N HIS A 231 -11.26 12.36 89.90
CA HIS A 231 -12.16 11.17 89.76
C HIS A 231 -13.23 10.78 90.82
N PHE A 232 -14.44 10.40 90.34
CA PHE A 232 -15.31 9.33 90.89
C PHE A 232 -16.33 8.78 89.83
N HIS A 233 -17.15 7.77 90.19
CA HIS A 233 -17.99 6.89 89.32
C HIS A 233 -19.53 7.08 89.49
N TYR A 234 -20.37 6.50 88.60
CA TYR A 234 -21.53 5.57 88.88
C TYR A 234 -22.28 5.16 87.56
N LEU A 235 -23.34 4.32 87.60
CA LEU A 235 -23.35 2.86 87.31
C LEU A 235 -24.76 2.35 86.87
N ASN A 236 -24.89 1.35 85.97
CA ASN A 236 -25.86 0.21 85.92
C ASN A 236 -25.88 -0.51 84.53
N GLU A 237 -25.64 -1.83 84.40
CA GLU A 237 -26.51 -3.04 84.60
C GLU A 237 -27.48 -3.36 83.41
N LYS A 238 -27.70 -4.57 82.86
CA LYS A 238 -27.29 -6.02 82.99
C LYS A 238 -27.82 -6.77 81.71
N HIS A 239 -27.64 -8.04 81.31
CA HIS A 239 -26.90 -9.32 81.58
C HIS A 239 -27.01 -10.16 80.24
N GLU A 240 -26.42 -11.32 79.89
CA GLU A 240 -25.88 -12.55 80.55
C GLU A 240 -26.96 -13.61 80.94
N ASP A 241 -26.81 -14.94 80.79
CA ASP A 241 -25.66 -15.78 80.35
C ASP A 241 -26.06 -17.16 79.70
N ARG A 242 -25.07 -18.09 79.55
CA ARG A 242 -24.98 -19.40 78.83
C ARG A 242 -25.69 -20.66 79.42
N GLY A 243 -25.71 -21.74 78.60
CA GLY A 243 -25.80 -23.19 78.97
C GLY A 243 -26.28 -24.06 77.77
N SER A 244 -25.62 -25.10 77.25
CA SER A 244 -25.24 -26.44 77.78
C SER A 244 -26.47 -27.30 78.19
N SER A 245 -26.68 -28.57 77.82
CA SER A 245 -25.79 -29.67 77.34
C SER A 245 -26.52 -30.74 76.45
N GLN A 246 -25.75 -31.76 76.01
CA GLN A 246 -26.09 -33.06 75.35
C GLN A 246 -27.48 -33.72 75.62
N SER A 247 -28.07 -34.43 74.63
CA SER A 247 -28.06 -35.94 74.53
C SER A 247 -29.11 -36.58 73.59
N ASP A 248 -28.65 -37.52 72.75
CA ASP A 248 -29.23 -38.75 72.15
C ASP A 248 -30.70 -38.99 71.64
N MET A 249 -30.71 -39.70 70.48
CA MET A 249 -31.57 -40.82 70.02
C MET A 249 -33.01 -40.73 69.43
N THR A 250 -33.22 -41.64 68.46
CA THR A 250 -34.47 -42.32 67.99
C THR A 250 -35.56 -41.59 67.16
N SER A 251 -35.32 -41.59 65.84
CA SER A 251 -36.11 -42.25 64.76
C SER A 251 -37.67 -42.25 64.69
N LYS A 252 -38.16 -42.21 63.43
CA LYS A 252 -39.57 -42.28 62.95
C LYS A 252 -40.38 -40.98 63.18
N THR A 253 -41.38 -40.59 62.36
CA THR A 253 -42.03 -41.25 61.20
C THR A 253 -42.36 -40.23 60.10
N SER A 254 -42.77 -40.70 58.92
CA SER A 254 -43.16 -39.90 57.74
C SER A 254 -44.42 -39.03 57.92
N ALA A 255 -44.40 -37.82 57.35
CA ALA A 255 -45.61 -37.06 57.01
C ALA A 255 -45.38 -36.21 55.74
N SER A 256 -46.27 -36.31 54.76
CA SER A 256 -46.28 -35.47 53.55
C SER A 256 -47.22 -34.28 53.74
N THR A 257 -46.69 -33.07 53.69
CA THR A 257 -47.47 -31.83 53.90
C THR A 257 -47.23 -30.86 52.74
N LEU A 258 -48.30 -30.44 52.06
CA LEU A 258 -48.25 -29.37 51.06
C LEU A 258 -47.92 -28.03 51.73
N PRO A 259 -47.15 -27.14 51.08
CA PRO A 259 -46.83 -25.84 51.66
C PRO A 259 -48.10 -24.97 51.82
N PRO A 260 -48.18 -24.15 52.89
CA PRO A 260 -49.34 -23.29 53.16
C PRO A 260 -49.50 -22.20 52.08
N PRO A 261 -50.73 -21.67 51.87
CA PRO A 261 -51.00 -20.68 50.83
C PRO A 261 -50.19 -19.38 50.99
N GLU A 262 -49.63 -18.87 49.88
CA GLU A 262 -48.82 -17.65 49.85
C GLU A 262 -49.60 -16.45 50.43
N LYS A 263 -49.06 -15.78 51.47
CA LYS A 263 -49.63 -14.52 51.99
C LYS A 263 -49.64 -13.46 50.88
N PRO A 264 -50.71 -12.65 50.73
CA PRO A 264 -50.85 -11.71 49.61
C PRO A 264 -49.76 -10.62 49.57
N SER A 265 -49.19 -10.27 50.73
CA SER A 265 -48.03 -9.38 50.81
C SER A 265 -46.77 -9.98 50.17
N ALA A 266 -46.49 -11.27 50.40
CA ALA A 266 -45.36 -11.95 49.78
C ALA A 266 -45.51 -12.04 48.25
N VAL A 267 -46.73 -12.25 47.76
CA VAL A 267 -47.07 -12.22 46.33
C VAL A 267 -46.75 -10.85 45.71
N TYR A 268 -47.17 -9.75 46.35
CA TYR A 268 -46.92 -8.40 45.87
C TYR A 268 -45.43 -8.03 45.89
N THR A 269 -44.70 -8.44 46.94
CA THR A 269 -43.23 -8.32 46.99
C THR A 269 -42.57 -9.10 45.86
N ARG A 270 -43.00 -10.34 45.58
CA ARG A 270 -42.46 -11.14 44.48
C ARG A 270 -42.69 -10.48 43.11
N SER A 271 -43.88 -9.93 42.86
CA SER A 271 -44.14 -9.19 41.61
C SER A 271 -43.29 -7.92 41.48
N LYS A 272 -43.03 -7.20 42.59
CA LYS A 272 -42.11 -6.06 42.61
C LYS A 272 -40.66 -6.48 42.32
N VAL A 273 -40.19 -7.57 42.91
CA VAL A 273 -38.84 -8.10 42.68
C VAL A 273 -38.66 -8.53 41.23
N VAL A 274 -39.61 -9.29 40.66
CA VAL A 274 -39.57 -9.68 39.24
C VAL A 274 -39.59 -8.44 38.32
N ALA A 275 -40.44 -7.45 38.61
CA ALA A 275 -40.47 -6.21 37.84
C ALA A 275 -39.14 -5.42 37.93
N ALA A 276 -38.52 -5.37 39.12
CA ALA A 276 -37.22 -4.72 39.31
C ALA A 276 -36.09 -5.42 38.55
N PHE A 277 -36.04 -6.76 38.57
CA PHE A 277 -35.08 -7.53 37.76
C PHE A 277 -35.26 -7.25 36.26
N TRP A 278 -36.49 -7.27 35.75
CA TRP A 278 -36.74 -6.96 34.34
C TRP A 278 -36.46 -5.50 33.98
N ALA A 279 -36.67 -4.55 34.90
CA ALA A 279 -36.27 -3.16 34.70
C ALA A 279 -34.74 -3.02 34.60
N VAL A 280 -33.97 -3.67 35.49
CA VAL A 280 -32.49 -3.68 35.42
C VAL A 280 -32.01 -4.34 34.13
N ILE A 281 -32.61 -5.46 33.71
CA ILE A 281 -32.27 -6.16 32.46
C ILE A 281 -32.56 -5.27 31.23
N LEU A 282 -33.68 -4.56 31.19
CA LEU A 282 -34.05 -3.74 30.03
C LEU A 282 -33.36 -2.37 29.97
N PHE A 283 -33.14 -1.71 31.11
CA PHE A 283 -32.57 -0.35 31.14
C PHE A 283 -31.06 -0.28 31.40
N LEU A 284 -30.45 -1.30 32.01
CA LEU A 284 -28.99 -1.40 32.18
C LEU A 284 -28.42 -2.58 31.39
N GLY A 285 -28.94 -3.79 31.62
CA GLY A 285 -28.39 -5.03 31.09
C GLY A 285 -28.28 -5.05 29.57
N PHE A 286 -29.39 -4.81 28.87
CA PHE A 286 -29.43 -4.82 27.40
C PHE A 286 -28.65 -3.65 26.77
N PRO A 287 -28.75 -2.38 27.21
CA PRO A 287 -27.93 -1.30 26.65
C PRO A 287 -26.42 -1.49 26.88
N ILE A 288 -26.01 -1.99 28.05
CA ILE A 288 -24.60 -2.31 28.33
C ILE A 288 -24.16 -3.49 27.44
N TRP A 289 -24.90 -4.60 27.42
CA TRP A 289 -24.58 -5.76 26.58
C TRP A 289 -24.58 -5.44 25.08
N TRP A 290 -25.41 -4.51 24.61
CA TRP A 290 -25.34 -4.04 23.22
C TRP A 290 -24.03 -3.27 22.98
N LYS A 291 -23.69 -2.31 23.85
CA LYS A 291 -22.52 -1.42 23.69
C LYS A 291 -21.17 -2.10 23.96
N THR A 292 -21.07 -3.06 24.88
CA THR A 292 -19.82 -3.78 25.16
C THR A 292 -19.52 -4.89 24.16
N THR A 293 -20.35 -5.02 23.11
CA THR A 293 -20.36 -6.20 22.25
C THR A 293 -20.54 -5.79 20.77
N SER A 294 -21.16 -4.65 20.47
CA SER A 294 -21.03 -3.94 19.19
C SER A 294 -19.56 -3.70 18.82
N ILE A 295 -19.16 -4.09 17.62
CA ILE A 295 -17.83 -3.80 17.05
C ILE A 295 -17.75 -2.29 16.75
N TYR A 296 -16.59 -1.67 17.01
CA TYR A 296 -16.38 -0.26 16.63
C TYR A 296 -16.26 -0.13 15.12
N ARG A 297 -17.06 0.78 14.55
CA ARG A 297 -17.11 1.08 13.12
C ARG A 297 -17.23 2.59 12.96
N ALA A 298 -16.17 3.23 12.48
CA ALA A 298 -16.21 4.63 12.09
C ALA A 298 -17.14 4.83 10.88
N GLU A 299 -17.78 6.01 10.81
CA GLU A 299 -18.59 6.41 9.66
C GLU A 299 -17.65 6.89 8.53
N LEU A 300 -17.94 6.45 7.29
CA LEU A 300 -17.20 6.83 6.09
C LEU A 300 -18.14 7.53 5.10
N PRO A 301 -17.66 8.53 4.33
CA PRO A 301 -18.46 9.23 3.33
C PRO A 301 -18.61 8.39 2.04
N THR A 302 -19.33 7.26 2.10
CA THR A 302 -19.38 6.28 1.00
C THR A 302 -19.91 6.87 -0.30
N GLN A 303 -20.84 7.83 -0.24
CA GLN A 303 -21.36 8.52 -1.42
C GLN A 303 -20.27 9.36 -2.12
N ASP A 304 -19.47 10.13 -1.37
CA ASP A 304 -18.37 10.91 -1.95
C ASP A 304 -17.32 9.97 -2.58
N MET A 305 -16.98 8.87 -1.89
CA MET A 305 -16.06 7.84 -2.39
C MET A 305 -16.56 7.20 -3.69
N LEU A 306 -17.86 6.93 -3.80
CA LEU A 306 -18.50 6.40 -5.01
C LEU A 306 -18.59 7.44 -6.14
N ASP A 307 -18.77 8.73 -5.81
CA ASP A 307 -18.86 9.82 -6.80
C ASP A 307 -17.48 10.24 -7.35
N TRP A 308 -16.42 10.06 -6.55
CA TRP A 308 -15.04 10.08 -7.02
C TRP A 308 -14.76 8.89 -7.96
N ALA A 309 -15.06 7.66 -7.53
CA ALA A 309 -14.90 6.46 -8.35
C ALA A 309 -15.72 6.48 -9.66
N GLY A 310 -16.88 7.15 -9.65
CA GLY A 310 -17.76 7.34 -10.79
C GLY A 310 -17.40 8.54 -11.69
N GLY A 311 -16.29 9.25 -11.44
CA GLY A 311 -15.86 10.38 -12.27
C GLY A 311 -16.83 11.58 -12.26
N LYS A 312 -17.65 11.72 -11.21
CA LYS A 312 -18.54 12.88 -11.01
C LYS A 312 -17.79 14.02 -10.34
N SER A 313 -17.07 13.73 -9.26
CA SER A 313 -16.36 14.73 -8.44
C SER A 313 -15.20 15.41 -9.17
N CYS A 314 -14.52 14.68 -10.04
CA CYS A 314 -13.45 15.20 -10.88
C CYS A 314 -13.54 14.65 -12.30
N ARG A 315 -13.31 15.54 -13.27
CA ARG A 315 -12.94 15.19 -14.65
C ARG A 315 -11.57 15.81 -14.90
N PRO A 316 -10.50 15.01 -15.04
CA PRO A 316 -9.15 15.55 -15.22
C PRO A 316 -9.03 16.25 -16.58
N VAL A 317 -8.50 17.47 -16.55
CA VAL A 317 -8.22 18.29 -17.74
C VAL A 317 -6.76 18.73 -17.66
N PHE A 318 -6.09 18.75 -18.80
CA PHE A 318 -4.67 19.05 -18.98
C PHE A 318 -4.53 20.31 -19.85
N PRO A 319 -4.60 21.52 -19.25
CA PRO A 319 -4.30 22.77 -19.92
C PRO A 319 -2.77 22.93 -19.97
N LEU A 320 -2.20 22.61 -21.13
CA LEU A 320 -0.76 22.66 -21.35
C LEU A 320 -0.37 24.07 -21.81
N GLU A 321 0.32 24.81 -20.95
CA GLU A 321 0.82 26.15 -21.28
C GLU A 321 2.06 26.06 -22.17
N ILE A 322 1.95 26.64 -23.38
CA ILE A 322 3.04 26.76 -24.34
C ILE A 322 3.41 28.24 -24.45
N ARG A 323 4.65 28.59 -24.09
CA ARG A 323 5.14 29.97 -24.18
C ARG A 323 5.79 30.22 -25.53
N PHE A 324 5.50 31.38 -26.12
CA PHE A 324 6.10 31.85 -27.37
C PHE A 324 7.14 32.92 -27.02
N ASP A 325 8.39 32.62 -27.35
CA ASP A 325 9.53 33.54 -27.32
C ASP A 325 9.72 34.09 -28.73
N THR A 326 9.57 35.41 -28.88
CA THR A 326 9.50 36.10 -30.19
C THR A 326 10.49 37.27 -30.28
N PRO A 327 11.81 37.04 -30.10
CA PRO A 327 12.80 38.10 -29.94
C PRO A 327 13.00 38.98 -31.19
N SER A 328 12.49 38.54 -32.35
CA SER A 328 12.57 39.25 -33.64
C SER A 328 11.25 39.88 -34.12
N LEU A 329 10.18 39.87 -33.31
CA LEU A 329 8.86 40.37 -33.71
C LEU A 329 8.33 41.50 -32.80
N PRO A 330 7.67 42.52 -33.36
CA PRO A 330 6.87 43.47 -32.58
C PRO A 330 5.75 42.76 -31.81
N ALA A 331 5.50 43.16 -30.56
CA ALA A 331 4.52 42.50 -29.68
C ALA A 331 3.11 42.38 -30.31
N ALA A 332 2.65 43.36 -31.09
CA ALA A 332 1.36 43.32 -31.77
C ALA A 332 1.29 42.23 -32.88
N GLU A 333 2.40 41.99 -33.59
CA GLU A 333 2.50 40.93 -34.60
C GLU A 333 2.60 39.56 -33.94
N ALA A 334 3.35 39.46 -32.83
CA ALA A 334 3.42 38.26 -32.01
C ALA A 334 2.06 37.87 -31.41
N GLN A 335 1.29 38.84 -30.89
CA GLN A 335 -0.08 38.63 -30.40
C GLN A 335 -1.04 38.17 -31.52
N GLN A 336 -0.95 38.74 -32.73
CA GLN A 336 -1.76 38.31 -33.87
C GLN A 336 -1.38 36.88 -34.33
N LEU A 337 -0.08 36.56 -34.43
CA LEU A 337 0.40 35.23 -34.78
C LEU A 337 -0.07 34.19 -33.75
N LEU A 338 0.04 34.50 -32.45
CA LEU A 338 -0.45 33.66 -31.37
C LEU A 338 -1.96 33.43 -31.47
N ARG A 339 -2.76 34.49 -31.63
CA ARG A 339 -4.22 34.41 -31.74
C ARG A 339 -4.67 33.54 -32.92
N VAL A 340 -4.03 33.71 -34.08
CA VAL A 340 -4.33 32.89 -35.27
C VAL A 340 -3.89 31.44 -35.05
N THR A 341 -2.70 31.19 -34.51
CA THR A 341 -2.21 29.83 -34.23
C THR A 341 -3.06 29.10 -33.19
N GLN A 342 -3.53 29.79 -32.14
CA GLN A 342 -4.46 29.23 -31.14
C GLN A 342 -5.79 28.84 -31.79
N HIS A 343 -6.35 29.65 -32.69
CA HIS A 343 -7.56 29.30 -33.44
C HIS A 343 -7.34 28.03 -34.27
N THR A 344 -6.27 28.00 -35.09
CA THR A 344 -5.93 26.81 -35.89
C THR A 344 -5.71 25.57 -35.02
N LEU A 345 -5.22 25.73 -33.78
CA LEU A 345 -4.92 24.63 -32.87
C LEU A 345 -6.15 24.12 -32.10
N ASP A 346 -7.11 24.98 -31.76
CA ASP A 346 -8.41 24.56 -31.24
C ASP A 346 -9.28 23.91 -32.36
N ASP A 347 -9.24 24.41 -33.60
CA ASP A 347 -9.89 23.78 -34.77
C ASP A 347 -9.39 22.34 -35.01
N LEU A 348 -8.11 22.09 -34.72
CA LEU A 348 -7.44 20.79 -34.87
C LEU A 348 -7.54 19.87 -33.63
N ASN A 349 -8.29 20.26 -32.58
CA ASN A 349 -8.31 19.52 -31.32
C ASN A 349 -9.68 18.93 -30.93
N GLU A 350 -9.89 17.69 -31.31
CA GLU A 350 -11.11 16.92 -31.01
C GLU A 350 -11.20 16.37 -29.57
N PHE A 351 -10.15 16.48 -28.74
CA PHE A 351 -10.09 15.88 -27.40
C PHE A 351 -10.11 16.92 -26.27
N SER A 352 -11.29 17.13 -25.68
CA SER A 352 -11.59 18.19 -24.70
C SER A 352 -10.94 18.04 -23.32
N ALA A 353 -10.24 16.93 -23.05
CA ALA A 353 -9.44 16.80 -21.83
C ALA A 353 -8.01 17.36 -21.99
N HIS A 354 -7.50 17.52 -23.22
CA HIS A 354 -6.10 17.89 -23.48
C HIS A 354 -6.05 19.13 -24.37
N HIS A 355 -5.83 20.31 -23.78
CA HIS A 355 -5.82 21.59 -24.50
C HIS A 355 -4.44 22.23 -24.46
N LEU A 356 -3.91 22.56 -25.65
CA LEU A 356 -2.73 23.40 -25.78
C LEU A 356 -3.15 24.87 -25.71
N ARG A 357 -2.51 25.65 -24.83
CA ARG A 357 -2.83 27.06 -24.57
C ARG A 357 -1.59 27.92 -24.74
N LEU A 358 -1.62 28.80 -25.74
CA LEU A 358 -0.48 29.62 -26.13
C LEU A 358 -0.44 30.93 -25.30
N LYS A 359 0.75 31.34 -24.86
CA LYS A 359 1.04 32.64 -24.22
C LYS A 359 2.31 33.27 -24.79
N LEU A 360 2.46 34.59 -24.72
CA LEU A 360 3.76 35.25 -24.95
C LEU A 360 4.63 35.21 -23.69
N ALA A 361 5.95 35.27 -23.86
CA ALA A 361 6.90 35.27 -22.74
C ALA A 361 6.85 36.54 -21.87
N ASP A 362 6.57 37.71 -22.46
CA ASP A 362 6.73 39.02 -21.82
C ASP A 362 5.60 39.43 -20.85
N GLU A 363 4.44 38.77 -20.89
CA GLU A 363 3.24 39.22 -20.15
C GLU A 363 3.29 39.00 -18.62
N GLU A 364 4.30 38.29 -18.10
CA GLU A 364 4.21 37.62 -16.78
C GLU A 364 5.14 38.16 -15.68
N ALA A 365 5.64 39.39 -15.79
CA ALA A 365 6.56 39.99 -14.80
C ALA A 365 5.95 40.33 -13.42
N GLN A 366 4.64 40.09 -13.19
CA GLN A 366 3.91 40.65 -12.04
C GLN A 366 3.13 39.66 -11.14
N GLN A 367 3.14 38.35 -11.41
CA GLN A 367 2.39 37.37 -10.59
C GLN A 367 3.26 36.19 -10.12
N ILE A 368 3.75 36.29 -8.88
CA ILE A 368 4.82 35.43 -8.33
C ILE A 368 4.30 34.12 -7.69
N THR A 369 3.03 34.04 -7.28
CA THR A 369 2.59 33.02 -6.28
C THR A 369 1.72 31.87 -6.78
N LYS A 370 1.21 31.87 -8.02
CA LYS A 370 0.38 30.78 -8.58
C LYS A 370 0.60 30.59 -10.10
N LYS A 371 1.85 30.38 -10.53
CA LYS A 371 2.16 30.11 -11.94
C LYS A 371 1.76 28.68 -12.36
N ALA A 372 1.43 28.49 -13.63
CA ALA A 372 1.26 27.18 -14.25
C ALA A 372 2.59 26.63 -14.80
N ASP A 373 2.70 25.31 -14.91
CA ASP A 373 3.89 24.63 -15.41
C ASP A 373 3.97 24.75 -16.94
N THR A 374 5.12 25.18 -17.46
CA THR A 374 5.34 25.33 -18.91
C THR A 374 5.63 23.98 -19.56
N ALA A 375 4.77 23.59 -20.51
CA ALA A 375 4.86 22.31 -21.22
C ALA A 375 5.88 22.34 -22.38
N LEU A 376 6.02 23.50 -23.04
CA LEU A 376 6.95 23.73 -24.14
C LEU A 376 7.20 25.24 -24.28
N THR A 377 8.40 25.65 -24.67
CA THR A 377 8.66 27.01 -25.18
C THR A 377 8.91 26.94 -26.69
N VAL A 378 8.14 27.67 -27.49
CA VAL A 378 8.36 27.84 -28.93
C VAL A 378 9.16 29.12 -29.15
N ARG A 379 10.38 29.01 -29.66
CA ARG A 379 11.27 30.14 -29.94
C ARG A 379 11.30 30.43 -31.43
N LEU A 380 10.80 31.60 -31.81
CA LEU A 380 10.68 32.00 -33.21
C LEU A 380 11.93 32.76 -33.66
N GLN A 381 12.60 32.22 -34.69
CA GLN A 381 13.83 32.77 -35.26
C GLN A 381 13.61 33.14 -36.74
N ALA A 382 13.77 34.42 -37.07
CA ALA A 382 13.75 34.87 -38.47
C ALA A 382 15.02 34.41 -39.20
N GLN A 383 14.88 33.79 -40.36
CA GLN A 383 16.00 33.36 -41.20
C GLN A 383 15.69 33.56 -42.70
N ASP A 384 16.58 34.28 -43.38
CA ASP A 384 16.46 34.56 -44.81
C ASP A 384 16.77 33.33 -45.69
N GLY A 385 16.13 33.28 -46.86
CA GLY A 385 16.34 32.23 -47.87
C GLY A 385 15.51 30.95 -47.71
N LEU A 386 14.72 30.82 -46.64
CA LEU A 386 13.80 29.69 -46.45
C LEU A 386 12.57 29.77 -47.37
N SER A 387 12.29 28.71 -48.13
CA SER A 387 11.08 28.57 -48.94
C SER A 387 9.85 28.13 -48.11
N SER A 388 10.08 27.34 -47.06
CA SER A 388 9.08 26.88 -46.09
C SER A 388 9.64 27.00 -44.67
N PRO A 389 8.79 27.16 -43.63
CA PRO A 389 9.26 27.13 -42.25
C PRO A 389 9.85 25.77 -41.88
N ARG A 390 10.73 25.76 -40.87
CA ARG A 390 11.38 24.56 -40.29
C ARG A 390 11.28 24.60 -38.77
N SER A 391 11.17 23.45 -38.14
CA SER A 391 11.18 23.30 -36.67
C SER A 391 12.29 22.35 -36.22
N GLU A 392 12.96 22.67 -35.12
CA GLU A 392 13.98 21.82 -34.50
C GLU A 392 13.78 21.80 -32.98
N LEU A 393 13.70 20.60 -32.40
CA LEU A 393 13.48 20.42 -30.96
C LEU A 393 14.82 20.15 -30.29
N GLN A 394 15.20 20.97 -29.32
CA GLN A 394 16.45 20.79 -28.56
C GLN A 394 16.36 19.50 -27.71
N ALA A 395 17.46 18.76 -27.62
CA ALA A 395 17.48 17.43 -27.01
C ALA A 395 17.52 17.46 -25.47
N ASP A 396 18.06 18.54 -24.92
CA ASP A 396 18.43 18.77 -23.52
C ASP A 396 17.47 19.74 -22.79
N THR A 397 16.53 20.37 -23.51
CA THR A 397 15.55 21.32 -22.97
C THR A 397 14.12 20.94 -23.34
N THR A 398 13.14 21.82 -23.04
CA THR A 398 11.77 21.78 -23.57
C THR A 398 11.50 22.93 -24.54
N THR A 399 12.49 23.29 -25.37
CA THR A 399 12.33 24.37 -26.37
C THR A 399 12.31 23.85 -27.81
N LEU A 400 11.33 24.32 -28.58
CA LEU A 400 11.19 24.11 -30.01
C LEU A 400 11.61 25.40 -30.75
N ASP A 401 12.75 25.37 -31.43
CA ASP A 401 13.16 26.47 -32.31
C ASP A 401 12.40 26.36 -33.64
N VAL A 402 11.76 27.46 -34.06
CA VAL A 402 10.99 27.56 -35.31
C VAL A 402 11.60 28.64 -36.19
N PHE A 403 12.18 28.20 -37.31
CA PHE A 403 12.80 29.05 -38.32
C PHE A 403 11.78 29.43 -39.39
N TYR A 404 11.61 30.73 -39.64
CA TYR A 404 10.64 31.26 -40.60
C TYR A 404 11.25 32.38 -41.46
N ALA A 405 10.77 32.50 -42.70
CA ALA A 405 11.09 33.65 -43.54
C ALA A 405 10.15 34.83 -43.21
N PRO A 406 10.62 36.09 -43.13
CA PRO A 406 9.77 37.24 -42.79
C PRO A 406 8.53 37.41 -43.69
N SER A 407 8.60 36.94 -44.94
CA SER A 407 7.49 36.93 -45.91
C SER A 407 6.34 35.95 -45.59
N GLN A 408 6.50 35.09 -44.57
CA GLN A 408 5.49 34.09 -44.16
C GLN A 408 4.58 34.56 -43.02
N LEU A 409 4.81 35.77 -42.49
CA LEU A 409 4.00 36.36 -41.41
C LEU A 409 2.55 36.62 -41.84
N PRO A 410 1.56 36.49 -40.95
CA PRO A 410 0.16 36.76 -41.29
C PRO A 410 -0.06 38.26 -41.56
N PRO A 411 -0.56 38.68 -42.74
CA PRO A 411 -1.08 40.04 -42.90
C PRO A 411 -2.28 40.25 -41.95
N PRO A 412 -2.52 41.49 -41.48
CA PRO A 412 -3.46 41.74 -40.38
C PRO A 412 -4.92 41.35 -40.67
N SER A 413 -5.29 41.18 -41.95
CA SER A 413 -6.61 40.80 -42.42
C SER A 413 -6.81 39.31 -42.74
N SER A 414 -5.76 38.46 -42.70
CA SER A 414 -5.89 37.02 -42.98
C SER A 414 -6.21 36.20 -41.72
N SER A 415 -7.20 35.31 -41.81
CA SER A 415 -7.47 34.30 -40.78
C SER A 415 -6.52 33.10 -40.83
N ASN A 416 -5.85 32.87 -41.97
CA ASN A 416 -5.04 31.69 -42.23
C ASN A 416 -3.61 32.13 -42.61
N SER A 417 -2.58 31.62 -41.92
CA SER A 417 -1.18 31.80 -42.29
C SER A 417 -0.50 30.44 -42.50
N PRO A 418 0.43 30.30 -43.48
CA PRO A 418 1.22 29.08 -43.61
C PRO A 418 2.08 28.81 -42.37
N LEU A 419 2.55 29.86 -41.69
CA LEU A 419 3.34 29.75 -40.45
C LEU A 419 2.48 29.27 -39.28
N SER A 420 1.26 29.80 -39.10
CA SER A 420 0.37 29.37 -38.01
C SER A 420 -0.07 27.91 -38.19
N SER A 421 -0.41 27.49 -39.42
CA SER A 421 -0.76 26.10 -39.73
C SER A 421 0.42 25.15 -39.54
N PHE A 422 1.64 25.57 -39.90
CA PHE A 422 2.86 24.79 -39.65
C PHE A 422 3.10 24.58 -38.15
N ILE A 423 3.08 25.66 -37.35
CA ILE A 423 3.30 25.59 -35.91
C ILE A 423 2.21 24.75 -35.23
N ALA A 424 0.93 24.94 -35.59
CA ALA A 424 -0.17 24.15 -35.04
C ALA A 424 -0.02 22.64 -35.36
N GLY A 425 0.39 22.30 -36.59
CA GLY A 425 0.66 20.92 -36.99
C GLY A 425 1.84 20.27 -36.23
N GLU A 426 2.94 21.00 -36.06
CA GLU A 426 4.10 20.50 -35.31
C GLU A 426 3.80 20.35 -33.80
N LEU A 427 3.05 21.28 -33.20
CA LEU A 427 2.57 21.12 -31.83
C LEU A 427 1.63 19.91 -31.69
N GLN A 428 0.71 19.70 -32.63
CA GLN A 428 -0.17 18.52 -32.66
C GLN A 428 0.65 17.22 -32.79
N ARG A 429 1.73 17.22 -33.59
CA ARG A 429 2.64 16.08 -33.79
C ARG A 429 3.45 15.76 -32.53
N LEU A 430 4.02 16.77 -31.85
CA LEU A 430 4.83 16.59 -30.64
C LEU A 430 4.01 16.03 -29.46
N PHE A 431 2.78 16.51 -29.28
CA PHE A 431 1.88 16.04 -28.21
C PHE A 431 1.01 14.83 -28.62
N ALA A 432 1.21 14.24 -29.81
CA ALA A 432 0.36 13.15 -30.31
C ALA A 432 0.39 11.89 -29.42
N GLU A 433 1.58 11.45 -29.01
CA GLU A 433 1.75 10.27 -28.13
C GLU A 433 1.20 10.54 -26.71
N GLU A 434 1.37 11.75 -26.19
CA GLU A 434 0.80 12.18 -24.91
C GLU A 434 -0.74 12.16 -24.95
N LYS A 435 -1.33 12.84 -25.94
CA LYS A 435 -2.78 12.91 -26.15
C LYS A 435 -3.41 11.51 -26.25
N ALA A 436 -2.79 10.63 -27.04
CA ALA A 436 -3.23 9.24 -27.20
C ALA A 436 -3.10 8.42 -25.90
N THR A 437 -2.00 8.59 -25.16
CA THR A 437 -1.78 7.86 -23.89
C THR A 437 -2.75 8.32 -22.81
N ILE A 438 -3.00 9.62 -22.67
CA ILE A 438 -3.97 10.17 -21.72
C ILE A 438 -5.39 9.71 -22.08
N ALA A 439 -5.80 9.80 -23.35
CA ALA A 439 -7.11 9.31 -23.81
C ALA A 439 -7.32 7.82 -23.47
N HIS A 440 -6.30 6.98 -23.67
CA HIS A 440 -6.34 5.57 -23.28
C HIS A 440 -6.52 5.40 -21.76
N VAL A 441 -5.72 6.08 -20.93
CA VAL A 441 -5.79 6.01 -19.46
C VAL A 441 -7.16 6.47 -18.91
N LEU A 442 -7.75 7.52 -19.49
CA LEU A 442 -9.10 7.95 -19.11
C LEU A 442 -10.17 6.93 -19.53
N SER A 443 -10.07 6.37 -20.74
CA SER A 443 -11.05 5.40 -21.26
C SER A 443 -11.07 4.07 -20.50
N ASN A 444 -9.90 3.56 -20.09
CA ASN A 444 -9.79 2.21 -19.52
C ASN A 444 -10.39 2.14 -18.10
N ASN A 445 -10.33 3.24 -17.35
CA ASN A 445 -10.92 3.33 -16.01
C ASN A 445 -12.45 3.56 -16.03
N ALA A 446 -13.00 4.13 -17.12
CA ALA A 446 -14.46 4.31 -17.29
C ALA A 446 -15.25 2.97 -17.35
N VAL A 447 -14.57 1.84 -17.54
CA VAL A 447 -15.17 0.49 -17.52
C VAL A 447 -15.74 0.14 -16.13
N GLY A 448 -15.31 0.82 -15.06
CA GLY A 448 -15.90 0.70 -13.72
C GLY A 448 -17.29 1.38 -13.57
N SER A 449 -17.79 2.04 -14.61
CA SER A 449 -18.99 2.91 -14.57
C SER A 449 -20.15 2.35 -15.40
N SER A 450 -21.08 1.64 -14.74
CA SER A 450 -22.43 1.28 -15.24
C SER A 450 -22.52 0.52 -16.58
N ALA A 451 -22.79 -0.79 -16.51
CA ALA A 451 -23.12 -1.62 -17.69
C ALA A 451 -24.46 -1.28 -18.40
N ASN A 452 -25.16 -0.22 -17.98
CA ASN A 452 -26.49 0.18 -18.47
C ASN A 452 -26.52 1.61 -19.07
N ALA A 453 -25.38 2.30 -19.19
CA ALA A 453 -25.32 3.49 -20.03
C ALA A 453 -25.34 3.05 -21.52
N PRO A 454 -26.20 3.61 -22.38
CA PRO A 454 -26.15 3.33 -23.80
C PRO A 454 -24.79 3.78 -24.35
N ALA A 455 -24.08 2.88 -25.04
CA ALA A 455 -22.79 3.21 -25.62
C ALA A 455 -22.96 4.25 -26.74
N SER A 456 -22.71 5.52 -26.41
CA SER A 456 -22.61 6.60 -27.40
C SER A 456 -21.60 6.20 -28.47
N PRO A 457 -21.97 6.19 -29.77
CA PRO A 457 -21.11 5.67 -30.84
C PRO A 457 -19.86 6.52 -31.11
N ASN A 458 -19.64 7.61 -30.38
CA ASN A 458 -18.48 8.49 -30.47
C ASN A 458 -17.45 8.21 -29.34
N SER A 459 -17.22 6.94 -28.99
CA SER A 459 -16.15 6.56 -28.07
C SER A 459 -14.79 6.73 -28.77
N GLN A 460 -14.09 7.83 -28.44
CA GLN A 460 -12.96 8.42 -29.20
C GLN A 460 -11.71 7.52 -29.39
N ALA A 461 -11.70 6.29 -28.88
CA ALA A 461 -10.68 5.29 -29.15
C ALA A 461 -10.56 4.90 -30.65
N GLN A 462 -11.59 5.20 -31.47
CA GLN A 462 -11.61 4.89 -32.90
C GLN A 462 -10.74 5.81 -33.78
N GLN A 463 -10.15 6.89 -33.25
CA GLN A 463 -9.37 7.87 -34.03
C GLN A 463 -7.84 7.80 -33.79
N THR A 464 -7.39 7.10 -32.75
CA THR A 464 -5.94 6.83 -32.57
C THR A 464 -5.43 5.86 -33.64
N PRO A 465 -4.31 6.15 -34.34
CA PRO A 465 -3.72 5.22 -35.29
C PRO A 465 -3.43 3.86 -34.63
N PRO A 466 -3.80 2.72 -35.26
CA PRO A 466 -3.76 1.42 -34.59
C PRO A 466 -2.36 1.01 -34.13
N GLN A 467 -1.33 1.35 -34.92
CA GLN A 467 0.09 1.14 -34.57
C GLN A 467 0.52 1.92 -33.32
N LEU A 468 -0.04 3.12 -33.08
CA LEU A 468 0.23 3.92 -31.90
C LEU A 468 -0.53 3.39 -30.67
N ALA A 469 -1.76 2.93 -30.85
CA ALA A 469 -2.52 2.28 -29.79
C ALA A 469 -1.87 0.96 -29.33
N GLU A 470 -1.33 0.17 -30.28
CA GLU A 470 -0.58 -1.05 -29.97
C GLU A 470 0.74 -0.74 -29.24
N SER A 471 1.53 0.25 -29.70
CA SER A 471 2.81 0.59 -29.06
C SER A 471 2.63 1.16 -27.64
N ILE A 472 1.60 1.98 -27.42
CA ILE A 472 1.19 2.44 -26.08
C ILE A 472 0.79 1.23 -25.21
N THR A 473 -0.03 0.31 -25.72
CA THR A 473 -0.45 -0.89 -24.98
C THR A 473 0.73 -1.80 -24.63
N LYS A 474 1.67 -2.00 -25.57
CA LYS A 474 2.90 -2.79 -25.36
C LYS A 474 3.81 -2.13 -24.34
N ARG A 475 3.95 -0.80 -24.36
CA ARG A 475 4.69 -0.03 -23.33
C ARG A 475 4.07 -0.18 -21.95
N LEU A 476 2.76 0.07 -21.83
CA LEU A 476 2.04 0.00 -20.54
C LEU A 476 2.09 -1.39 -19.91
N ARG A 477 2.04 -2.46 -20.72
CA ARG A 477 2.23 -3.85 -20.25
C ARG A 477 3.66 -4.14 -19.79
N ARG A 478 4.67 -3.54 -20.44
CA ARG A 478 6.09 -3.69 -20.07
C ARG A 478 6.46 -2.94 -18.80
N SER A 479 5.86 -1.76 -18.61
CA SER A 479 6.20 -0.83 -17.53
C SER A 479 5.73 -1.30 -16.16
N MET A 480 6.53 -0.98 -15.14
CA MET A 480 6.17 -1.12 -13.74
C MET A 480 4.92 -0.29 -13.39
N LYS A 481 4.10 -0.85 -12.48
CA LYS A 481 3.17 -0.05 -11.67
C LYS A 481 3.94 1.10 -11.00
N TYR A 482 3.23 2.20 -10.71
CA TYR A 482 3.85 3.30 -9.99
C TYR A 482 4.26 2.84 -8.58
N ALA A 483 5.40 3.33 -8.10
CA ALA A 483 5.80 3.26 -6.70
C ALA A 483 6.43 4.59 -6.29
N GLU A 484 6.24 4.97 -5.03
CA GLU A 484 6.88 6.15 -4.44
C GLU A 484 8.40 6.00 -4.39
N THR A 485 8.89 4.79 -4.08
CA THR A 485 10.30 4.40 -4.08
C THR A 485 10.50 3.17 -4.96
N TYR A 486 11.52 3.20 -5.81
CA TYR A 486 12.05 2.03 -6.51
C TYR A 486 13.44 1.69 -5.98
N HIS A 487 13.80 0.41 -5.98
CA HIS A 487 15.16 -0.03 -5.67
C HIS A 487 15.84 -0.51 -6.96
N LEU A 488 17.03 -0.02 -7.28
CA LEU A 488 17.76 -0.39 -8.51
C LEU A 488 18.92 -1.34 -8.16
N ALA A 489 18.78 -2.63 -8.43
CA ALA A 489 19.81 -3.63 -8.14
C ALA A 489 20.68 -3.91 -9.38
N PHE A 490 21.97 -3.57 -9.34
CA PHE A 490 22.93 -3.85 -10.41
C PHE A 490 23.80 -5.07 -10.05
N SER A 491 23.66 -6.15 -10.82
CA SER A 491 24.24 -7.45 -10.47
C SER A 491 25.17 -8.00 -11.55
N LEU A 492 26.46 -8.16 -11.23
CA LEU A 492 27.46 -8.78 -12.10
C LEU A 492 27.46 -10.30 -11.91
N PHE A 493 27.01 -11.05 -12.92
CA PHE A 493 26.91 -12.52 -12.88
C PHE A 493 27.91 -13.17 -13.86
N THR A 494 28.64 -14.17 -13.40
CA THR A 494 29.56 -14.99 -14.23
C THR A 494 29.51 -16.46 -13.80
N PRO A 495 29.54 -17.44 -14.73
CA PRO A 495 29.57 -18.86 -14.39
C PRO A 495 30.94 -19.33 -13.87
N GLY A 496 31.97 -18.47 -13.86
CA GLY A 496 33.30 -18.77 -13.33
C GLY A 496 33.67 -17.93 -12.11
N SER A 497 34.98 -17.84 -11.86
CA SER A 497 35.59 -16.97 -10.84
C SER A 497 35.97 -15.57 -11.34
N ALA A 498 35.81 -15.30 -12.64
CA ALA A 498 36.20 -14.05 -13.29
C ALA A 498 35.13 -13.57 -14.30
N PRO A 499 34.84 -12.26 -14.37
CA PRO A 499 35.36 -11.19 -13.50
C PRO A 499 34.84 -11.29 -12.05
N SER A 500 35.69 -10.89 -11.09
CA SER A 500 35.36 -10.85 -9.66
C SER A 500 35.14 -9.44 -9.12
N SER A 501 35.43 -8.42 -9.92
CA SER A 501 35.28 -7.01 -9.56
C SER A 501 35.01 -6.14 -10.79
N TRP A 502 34.51 -4.93 -10.57
CA TRP A 502 34.07 -3.98 -11.61
C TRP A 502 33.99 -2.55 -11.06
N ASP A 503 34.24 -1.55 -11.90
CA ASP A 503 34.14 -0.11 -11.57
C ASP A 503 32.69 0.40 -11.46
N ILE A 504 31.85 -0.33 -10.71
CA ILE A 504 30.41 -0.09 -10.60
C ILE A 504 30.05 1.29 -10.06
N GLU A 505 30.77 1.79 -9.06
CA GLU A 505 30.48 3.09 -8.42
C GLU A 505 30.68 4.25 -9.40
N ALA A 506 31.78 4.25 -10.16
CA ALA A 506 32.06 5.23 -11.20
C ALA A 506 31.01 5.17 -12.33
N ALA A 507 30.67 3.97 -12.80
CA ALA A 507 29.67 3.80 -13.86
C ALA A 507 28.25 4.23 -13.41
N VAL A 508 27.87 3.97 -12.16
CA VAL A 508 26.61 4.47 -11.59
C VAL A 508 26.64 6.00 -11.47
N GLN A 509 27.75 6.58 -11.00
CA GLN A 509 27.88 8.03 -10.84
C GLN A 509 27.87 8.78 -12.18
N GLU A 510 28.47 8.23 -13.24
CA GLU A 510 28.49 8.82 -14.57
C GLU A 510 27.15 8.65 -15.32
N TYR A 511 26.61 7.42 -15.40
CA TYR A 511 25.51 7.09 -16.32
C TYR A 511 24.12 7.03 -15.69
N ILE A 512 24.00 6.69 -14.40
CA ILE A 512 22.72 6.46 -13.71
C ILE A 512 22.31 7.63 -12.84
N SER A 513 23.25 8.20 -12.07
CA SER A 513 22.97 9.30 -11.13
C SER A 513 22.34 10.55 -11.77
N PRO A 514 22.78 11.04 -12.96
CA PRO A 514 22.10 12.16 -13.61
C PRO A 514 20.65 11.84 -14.03
N LEU A 515 20.41 10.60 -14.46
CA LEU A 515 19.08 10.12 -14.84
C LEU A 515 18.16 9.98 -13.62
N VAL A 516 18.66 9.43 -12.51
CA VAL A 516 17.95 9.34 -11.22
C VAL A 516 17.63 10.72 -10.67
N GLN A 517 18.56 11.68 -10.73
CA GLN A 517 18.32 13.07 -10.34
C GLN A 517 17.19 13.71 -11.17
N ALA A 518 17.18 13.52 -12.50
CA ALA A 518 16.11 14.00 -13.36
C ALA A 518 14.75 13.32 -13.10
N LEU A 519 14.74 12.08 -12.62
CA LEU A 519 13.54 11.32 -12.25
C LEU A 519 13.04 11.59 -10.82
N SER A 520 13.84 12.23 -9.96
CA SER A 520 13.50 12.48 -8.55
C SER A 520 12.18 13.22 -8.26
N PRO A 521 11.64 14.12 -9.13
CA PRO A 521 10.30 14.67 -8.92
C PRO A 521 9.18 13.64 -9.07
N ILE A 522 9.46 12.51 -9.75
CA ILE A 522 8.47 11.48 -10.09
C ILE A 522 8.42 10.40 -9.01
N SER A 523 9.58 9.83 -8.67
CA SER A 523 9.75 8.79 -7.64
C SER A 523 11.14 8.88 -7.01
N ASN A 524 11.28 8.33 -5.82
CA ASN A 524 12.56 8.14 -5.15
C ASN A 524 13.25 6.86 -5.66
N PHE A 525 14.58 6.80 -5.57
CA PHE A 525 15.37 5.64 -5.98
C PHE A 525 16.45 5.33 -4.95
N THR A 526 16.67 4.04 -4.65
CA THR A 526 17.94 3.55 -4.07
C THR A 526 18.72 2.78 -5.13
N VAL A 527 20.04 2.61 -4.91
CA VAL A 527 20.89 1.80 -5.77
C VAL A 527 21.62 0.78 -4.90
N ASP A 528 21.44 -0.50 -5.23
CA ASP A 528 22.07 -1.64 -4.59
C ASP A 528 22.99 -2.34 -5.62
N THR A 529 24.09 -2.95 -5.19
CA THR A 529 25.05 -3.62 -6.10
C THR A 529 25.41 -5.01 -5.60
N GLN A 530 25.53 -5.97 -6.53
CA GLN A 530 25.82 -7.37 -6.24
C GLN A 530 26.85 -7.93 -7.23
N VAL A 531 27.67 -8.88 -6.78
CA VAL A 531 28.50 -9.74 -7.63
C VAL A 531 28.18 -11.19 -7.29
N GLN A 532 27.87 -12.02 -8.28
CA GLN A 532 27.62 -13.45 -8.13
C GLN A 532 28.57 -14.23 -9.02
N LEU A 533 29.51 -14.93 -8.37
CA LEU A 533 30.39 -15.90 -9.02
C LEU A 533 29.70 -17.26 -9.11
N TYR A 534 30.17 -18.09 -10.05
CA TYR A 534 29.64 -19.42 -10.33
C TYR A 534 28.12 -19.44 -10.64
N ALA A 535 27.61 -18.36 -11.23
CA ALA A 535 26.24 -18.24 -11.74
C ALA A 535 26.05 -19.08 -13.02
N THR A 536 25.93 -20.41 -12.86
CA THR A 536 25.65 -21.33 -13.96
C THR A 536 24.21 -21.22 -14.47
N PHE A 537 23.98 -21.65 -15.71
CA PHE A 537 22.64 -21.83 -16.26
C PHE A 537 21.84 -22.86 -15.44
N SER A 538 20.51 -22.68 -15.37
CA SER A 538 19.62 -23.65 -14.76
C SER A 538 19.67 -25.00 -15.49
N PRO A 539 19.69 -26.15 -14.79
CA PRO A 539 19.59 -27.46 -15.42
C PRO A 539 18.23 -27.71 -16.11
N THR A 540 17.22 -26.87 -15.87
CA THR A 540 15.92 -26.93 -16.58
C THR A 540 15.81 -25.98 -17.77
N ALA A 541 16.79 -25.08 -17.98
CA ALA A 541 16.82 -24.19 -19.14
C ALA A 541 17.59 -24.84 -20.31
N PRO A 542 17.20 -24.62 -21.57
CA PRO A 542 17.98 -25.08 -22.71
C PRO A 542 19.35 -24.39 -22.72
N ALA A 543 20.43 -25.19 -22.79
CA ALA A 543 21.79 -24.70 -22.93
C ALA A 543 21.97 -23.89 -24.23
N PRO A 544 22.90 -22.92 -24.28
CA PRO A 544 23.16 -22.14 -25.49
C PRO A 544 23.61 -23.04 -26.64
N GLU A 545 23.10 -22.75 -27.84
CA GLU A 545 23.41 -23.50 -29.06
C GLU A 545 24.61 -22.86 -29.79
N HIS A 546 25.62 -23.64 -30.13
CA HIS A 546 26.78 -23.17 -30.90
C HIS A 546 26.49 -23.18 -32.40
N ASP A 547 26.56 -22.02 -33.05
CA ASP A 547 26.49 -21.91 -34.52
C ASP A 547 27.90 -22.07 -35.12
N GLU A 548 28.20 -23.27 -35.63
CA GLU A 548 29.45 -23.60 -36.30
C GLU A 548 29.74 -22.74 -37.55
N ALA A 549 28.71 -22.17 -38.19
CA ALA A 549 28.89 -21.33 -39.37
C ALA A 549 29.37 -19.89 -39.01
N GLN A 550 29.29 -19.51 -37.74
CA GLN A 550 29.63 -18.16 -37.26
C GLN A 550 30.65 -18.16 -36.11
N ALA A 551 30.88 -19.30 -35.45
CA ALA A 551 31.66 -19.42 -34.20
C ALA A 551 31.09 -18.54 -33.07
N VAL A 552 29.76 -18.58 -32.93
CA VAL A 552 28.99 -17.78 -31.97
C VAL A 552 28.05 -18.69 -31.18
N TRP A 553 27.92 -18.47 -29.87
CA TRP A 553 26.94 -19.13 -29.04
C TRP A 553 25.63 -18.35 -29.02
N THR A 554 24.49 -19.04 -29.10
CA THR A 554 23.19 -18.42 -29.34
C THR A 554 22.13 -18.85 -28.31
N LEU A 555 21.28 -17.89 -27.91
CA LEU A 555 20.10 -18.10 -27.07
C LEU A 555 18.82 -17.94 -27.90
N ASN A 556 17.88 -18.87 -27.79
CA ASN A 556 16.56 -18.79 -28.45
C ASN A 556 15.66 -17.75 -27.75
N GLU A 557 14.97 -16.89 -28.52
CA GLU A 557 14.25 -15.72 -27.96
C GLU A 557 13.12 -16.10 -26.99
N ASP A 558 12.37 -17.18 -27.28
CA ASP A 558 11.30 -17.71 -26.42
C ASP A 558 11.74 -18.02 -24.98
N ASN A 559 13.02 -18.33 -24.77
CA ASN A 559 13.56 -18.80 -23.50
C ASN A 559 14.35 -17.71 -22.72
N LEU A 560 14.35 -16.46 -23.19
CA LEU A 560 15.08 -15.35 -22.53
C LEU A 560 14.52 -14.94 -21.17
N SER A 561 13.32 -15.38 -20.81
CA SER A 561 12.77 -15.31 -19.45
C SER A 561 13.35 -16.41 -18.55
N ALA A 562 13.46 -17.65 -19.07
CA ALA A 562 14.03 -18.80 -18.39
C ALA A 562 15.57 -18.74 -18.22
N PHE A 563 16.23 -17.82 -18.92
CA PHE A 563 17.64 -17.47 -18.67
C PHE A 563 17.88 -17.03 -17.22
N ILE A 564 16.92 -16.33 -16.60
CA ILE A 564 17.08 -15.86 -15.22
C ILE A 564 16.66 -16.96 -14.24
N ASN A 565 17.63 -17.58 -13.61
CA ASN A 565 17.40 -18.59 -12.60
C ASN A 565 17.09 -17.95 -11.23
N ALA A 566 15.91 -17.35 -11.10
CA ALA A 566 15.46 -16.70 -9.86
C ALA A 566 15.26 -17.66 -8.67
N ALA A 567 15.46 -18.97 -8.84
CA ALA A 567 15.41 -19.98 -7.78
C ALA A 567 16.80 -20.37 -7.25
N GLU A 568 17.84 -20.37 -8.10
CA GLU A 568 19.22 -20.70 -7.69
C GLU A 568 20.12 -19.46 -7.54
N TRP A 569 19.80 -18.33 -8.18
CA TRP A 569 20.52 -17.07 -8.02
C TRP A 569 19.91 -16.26 -6.88
N PRO A 570 20.62 -16.04 -5.75
CA PRO A 570 20.12 -15.27 -4.62
C PRO A 570 20.17 -13.77 -4.93
N LEU A 571 19.19 -13.30 -5.71
CA LEU A 571 18.94 -11.87 -5.92
C LEU A 571 18.64 -11.23 -4.57
N SER A 572 19.53 -10.37 -4.08
CA SER A 572 19.37 -9.75 -2.76
C SER A 572 18.15 -8.82 -2.76
N PRO A 573 17.07 -9.11 -1.99
CA PRO A 573 15.90 -8.25 -1.96
C PRO A 573 16.25 -6.96 -1.21
N SER A 574 16.11 -5.83 -1.90
CA SER A 574 16.41 -4.50 -1.36
C SER A 574 15.67 -4.24 -0.04
N ILE A 575 16.38 -3.70 0.95
CA ILE A 575 15.85 -3.48 2.30
C ILE A 575 15.00 -2.20 2.30
N GLY A 576 13.72 -2.33 1.98
CA GLY A 576 12.81 -1.18 1.93
C GLY A 576 11.38 -1.50 1.52
N SER A 577 10.61 -0.43 1.30
CA SER A 577 9.23 -0.46 0.82
C SER A 577 9.17 0.03 -0.63
N GLY A 578 9.21 -0.91 -1.57
CA GLY A 578 9.12 -0.63 -3.00
C GLY A 578 9.44 -1.88 -3.84
N PRO A 579 9.09 -1.90 -5.14
CA PRO A 579 9.53 -2.96 -6.04
C PRO A 579 10.99 -2.75 -6.48
N THR A 580 11.77 -3.82 -6.49
CA THR A 580 13.14 -3.83 -7.04
C THR A 580 13.10 -3.96 -8.56
N ILE A 581 13.87 -3.13 -9.26
CA ILE A 581 14.19 -3.23 -10.69
C ILE A 581 15.60 -3.80 -10.77
N ASN A 582 15.75 -4.94 -11.44
CA ASN A 582 17.01 -5.67 -11.51
C ASN A 582 17.73 -5.39 -12.84
N PHE A 583 19.04 -5.17 -12.80
CA PHE A 583 19.89 -5.00 -13.98
C PHE A 583 21.06 -5.99 -13.91
N ILE A 584 20.94 -7.10 -14.62
CA ILE A 584 21.99 -8.14 -14.67
C ILE A 584 22.98 -7.81 -15.79
N LEU A 585 24.25 -7.67 -15.42
CA LEU A 585 25.38 -7.75 -16.33
C LEU A 585 25.92 -9.19 -16.30
N TYR A 586 25.64 -9.95 -17.35
CA TYR A 586 26.14 -11.33 -17.48
C TYR A 586 27.42 -11.36 -18.33
N VAL A 587 28.46 -12.02 -17.83
CA VAL A 587 29.68 -12.32 -18.59
C VAL A 587 29.76 -13.83 -18.79
N PRO A 588 29.73 -14.34 -20.05
CA PRO A 588 29.74 -15.76 -20.31
C PRO A 588 31.09 -16.42 -19.98
N ALA A 589 31.10 -17.75 -19.90
CA ALA A 589 32.35 -18.50 -19.80
C ALA A 589 33.22 -18.26 -21.07
N PRO A 590 34.56 -18.28 -20.98
CA PRO A 590 35.44 -18.15 -22.15
C PRO A 590 35.18 -19.18 -23.25
N SER A 591 34.70 -20.39 -22.89
CA SER A 591 34.28 -21.44 -23.82
C SER A 591 32.93 -21.20 -24.50
N GLN A 592 32.15 -20.24 -24.01
CA GLN A 592 30.81 -19.87 -24.47
C GLN A 592 30.73 -18.40 -24.93
N SER A 593 31.88 -17.78 -25.22
CA SER A 593 32.00 -16.41 -25.71
C SER A 593 32.42 -16.42 -27.18
N PRO A 594 31.84 -15.57 -28.06
CA PRO A 594 30.77 -14.62 -27.77
C PRO A 594 29.38 -15.28 -27.69
N LEU A 595 28.54 -14.75 -26.80
CA LEU A 595 27.14 -15.15 -26.61
C LEU A 595 26.17 -14.05 -27.08
N VAL A 596 25.15 -14.39 -27.88
CA VAL A 596 24.12 -13.47 -28.41
C VAL A 596 22.72 -14.10 -28.45
N VAL A 597 21.67 -13.30 -28.66
CA VAL A 597 20.34 -13.80 -29.02
C VAL A 597 20.30 -14.23 -30.50
N LYS A 598 19.75 -15.41 -30.79
CA LYS A 598 19.87 -16.12 -32.09
C LYS A 598 19.31 -15.34 -33.28
N GLU A 599 18.11 -14.76 -33.16
CA GLU A 599 17.43 -14.09 -34.28
C GLU A 599 17.90 -12.63 -34.45
N SER A 600 17.94 -11.88 -33.35
CA SER A 600 18.23 -10.44 -33.36
C SER A 600 19.72 -10.10 -33.29
N ARG A 601 20.59 -11.08 -32.97
CA ARG A 601 21.99 -10.88 -32.53
C ARG A 601 22.15 -9.84 -31.41
N ALA A 602 21.08 -9.55 -30.68
CA ALA A 602 21.12 -8.62 -29.55
C ALA A 602 21.93 -9.21 -28.40
N THR A 603 22.63 -8.33 -27.68
CA THR A 603 23.29 -8.67 -26.40
C THR A 603 22.45 -8.26 -25.19
N SER A 604 21.22 -7.75 -25.36
CA SER A 604 20.39 -7.28 -24.24
C SER A 604 18.89 -7.38 -24.49
N TRP A 605 18.13 -7.54 -23.41
CA TRP A 605 16.67 -7.56 -23.40
C TRP A 605 16.11 -7.00 -22.08
N ILE A 606 14.79 -6.74 -22.06
CA ILE A 606 14.05 -6.35 -20.85
C ILE A 606 12.97 -7.39 -20.59
N ILE A 607 12.91 -7.87 -19.36
CA ILE A 607 11.80 -8.70 -18.87
C ILE A 607 10.72 -7.75 -18.30
N PRO A 608 9.49 -7.77 -18.85
CA PRO A 608 8.38 -6.93 -18.40
C PRO A 608 8.20 -6.94 -16.88
N GLN A 609 8.02 -5.75 -16.28
CA GLN A 609 7.73 -5.59 -14.85
C GLN A 609 8.77 -6.21 -13.89
N TRP A 610 10.00 -6.45 -14.34
CA TRP A 610 11.06 -7.06 -13.53
C TRP A 610 12.41 -6.34 -13.63
N GLY A 611 12.89 -6.06 -14.86
CA GLY A 611 14.26 -5.62 -15.04
C GLY A 611 14.85 -5.88 -16.42
N GLY A 612 16.16 -5.71 -16.53
CA GLY A 612 16.94 -5.83 -17.75
C GLY A 612 18.14 -6.77 -17.63
N VAL A 613 18.56 -7.33 -18.76
CA VAL A 613 19.76 -8.15 -18.87
C VAL A 613 20.64 -7.61 -19.99
N PHE A 614 21.94 -7.58 -19.77
CA PHE A 614 22.97 -7.28 -20.75
C PHE A 614 24.08 -8.34 -20.69
N ILE A 615 24.42 -8.92 -21.84
CA ILE A 615 25.55 -9.84 -22.03
C ILE A 615 26.76 -9.02 -22.47
N LEU A 616 27.79 -8.98 -21.64
CA LEU A 616 29.08 -8.38 -21.97
C LEU A 616 30.04 -9.48 -22.41
N ASN A 617 30.44 -9.45 -23.68
CA ASN A 617 31.44 -10.36 -24.25
C ASN A 617 32.81 -9.67 -24.22
N PRO A 618 33.69 -9.92 -23.22
CA PRO A 618 35.01 -9.30 -23.15
C PRO A 618 35.93 -9.86 -24.26
N PRO A 619 36.93 -9.08 -24.73
CA PRO A 619 37.93 -9.56 -25.67
C PRO A 619 38.81 -10.62 -25.00
N LEU A 620 38.76 -11.86 -25.47
CA LEU A 620 39.60 -12.95 -24.97
C LEU A 620 41.04 -12.82 -25.50
N PRO A 621 42.07 -12.97 -24.64
CA PRO A 621 43.46 -12.94 -25.08
C PRO A 621 43.80 -14.20 -25.90
N THR A 622 44.21 -14.01 -27.15
CA THR A 622 44.51 -15.09 -28.11
C THR A 622 45.91 -15.70 -27.96
N THR A 623 46.68 -15.25 -26.98
CA THR A 623 48.11 -15.57 -26.79
C THR A 623 48.40 -16.57 -25.66
N THR A 624 47.37 -17.13 -25.01
CA THR A 624 47.50 -18.11 -23.93
C THR A 624 46.65 -19.35 -24.20
N ASP A 625 47.21 -20.54 -23.97
CA ASP A 625 46.56 -21.85 -24.25
C ASP A 625 45.22 -22.05 -23.51
N PHE A 626 44.95 -21.25 -22.48
CA PHE A 626 43.69 -21.20 -21.75
C PHE A 626 43.08 -19.79 -21.87
N PRO A 627 42.03 -19.59 -22.68
CA PRO A 627 41.34 -18.31 -22.73
C PRO A 627 40.63 -18.04 -21.41
N SER A 628 40.83 -16.84 -20.84
CA SER A 628 40.24 -16.43 -19.57
C SER A 628 39.59 -15.06 -19.67
N ASN A 629 38.53 -14.84 -18.89
CA ASN A 629 37.91 -13.52 -18.73
C ASN A 629 38.83 -12.62 -17.89
N PRO A 630 38.84 -11.30 -18.13
CA PRO A 630 39.57 -10.38 -17.26
C PRO A 630 39.05 -10.49 -15.80
N PRO A 631 39.92 -10.42 -14.78
CA PRO A 631 39.49 -10.54 -13.38
C PRO A 631 38.73 -9.30 -12.88
N HIS A 632 38.88 -8.17 -13.57
CA HIS A 632 38.29 -6.88 -13.23
C HIS A 632 37.71 -6.24 -14.50
N LEU A 633 36.57 -5.54 -14.39
CA LEU A 633 35.95 -4.77 -15.48
C LEU A 633 36.10 -3.26 -15.26
N GLU A 634 36.97 -2.64 -16.05
CA GLU A 634 37.15 -1.18 -16.10
C GLU A 634 35.90 -0.45 -16.61
N SER A 635 35.69 0.79 -16.17
CA SER A 635 34.50 1.60 -16.52
C SER A 635 34.22 1.70 -18.04
N GLU A 636 35.23 1.78 -18.90
CA GLU A 636 35.02 1.84 -20.36
C GLU A 636 34.33 0.57 -20.92
N ALA A 637 34.62 -0.60 -20.35
CA ALA A 637 33.97 -1.86 -20.72
C ALA A 637 32.50 -1.92 -20.23
N LEU A 638 32.16 -1.19 -19.15
CA LEU A 638 30.81 -1.11 -18.61
C LEU A 638 29.90 -0.15 -19.40
N ARG A 639 30.47 0.87 -20.04
CA ARG A 639 29.75 1.94 -20.76
C ARG A 639 28.63 1.45 -21.71
N PRO A 640 28.79 0.41 -22.55
CA PRO A 640 27.71 -0.07 -23.42
C PRO A 640 26.53 -0.67 -22.63
N ALA A 641 26.82 -1.36 -21.53
CA ALA A 641 25.81 -1.93 -20.64
C ALA A 641 25.04 -0.83 -19.91
N PHE A 642 25.75 0.17 -19.36
CA PHE A 642 25.12 1.25 -18.59
C PHE A 642 24.27 2.20 -19.44
N LEU A 643 24.72 2.57 -20.64
CA LEU A 643 23.87 3.30 -21.61
C LEU A 643 22.61 2.50 -21.98
N THR A 644 22.74 1.17 -22.07
CA THR A 644 21.59 0.29 -22.31
C THR A 644 20.67 0.26 -21.09
N PHE A 645 21.17 0.05 -19.87
CA PHE A 645 20.39 0.06 -18.64
C PHE A 645 19.64 1.38 -18.43
N SER A 646 20.23 2.54 -18.77
CA SER A 646 19.54 3.84 -18.76
C SER A 646 18.32 3.89 -19.69
N HIS A 647 18.43 3.36 -20.93
CA HIS A 647 17.28 3.22 -21.82
C HIS A 647 16.26 2.18 -21.33
N GLN A 648 16.72 1.10 -20.71
CA GLN A 648 15.86 0.06 -20.16
C GLN A 648 15.06 0.55 -18.94
N LEU A 649 15.68 1.32 -18.04
CA LEU A 649 15.05 2.00 -16.90
C LEU A 649 13.92 2.94 -17.35
N LEU A 650 14.19 3.80 -18.33
CA LEU A 650 13.17 4.67 -18.94
C LEU A 650 11.98 3.87 -19.48
N SER A 651 12.25 2.77 -20.21
CA SER A 651 11.20 1.88 -20.72
C SER A 651 10.42 1.14 -19.62
N LEU A 652 11.05 0.79 -18.50
CA LEU A 652 10.42 0.12 -17.36
C LEU A 652 9.60 1.10 -16.51
N LEU A 653 10.02 2.36 -16.40
CA LEU A 653 9.24 3.44 -15.78
C LEU A 653 8.09 3.94 -16.70
N GLY A 654 8.01 3.44 -17.93
CA GLY A 654 6.91 3.68 -18.87
C GLY A 654 6.97 5.01 -19.60
N THR A 655 8.14 5.64 -19.68
CA THR A 655 8.31 6.92 -20.40
C THR A 655 7.90 6.81 -21.87
N PRO A 656 7.31 7.85 -22.47
CA PRO A 656 7.05 7.90 -23.91
C PRO A 656 8.28 7.56 -24.76
N SER A 657 8.05 7.14 -26.01
CA SER A 657 9.12 6.95 -26.99
C SER A 657 9.44 8.22 -27.78
N THR A 658 8.48 9.13 -27.90
CA THR A 658 8.61 10.41 -28.62
C THR A 658 8.15 11.59 -27.76
N PRO A 659 8.62 12.82 -28.02
CA PRO A 659 9.75 13.18 -28.89
C PRO A 659 11.10 12.75 -28.28
N THR A 660 12.22 12.98 -28.99
CA THR A 660 13.57 12.55 -28.57
C THR A 660 14.01 13.15 -27.22
N SER A 661 13.79 14.46 -27.05
CA SER A 661 14.19 15.26 -25.88
C SER A 661 13.76 14.63 -24.55
N LEU A 662 14.72 14.30 -23.68
CA LEU A 662 14.43 13.64 -22.41
C LEU A 662 13.54 14.48 -21.47
N PRO A 663 13.80 15.80 -21.25
CA PRO A 663 13.00 16.59 -20.30
C PRO A 663 11.51 16.64 -20.68
N PHE A 664 11.18 16.78 -21.97
CA PHE A 664 9.80 16.75 -22.45
C PHE A 664 9.13 15.41 -22.12
N ARG A 665 9.80 14.28 -22.39
CA ARG A 665 9.28 12.94 -22.07
C ARG A 665 9.07 12.72 -20.57
N LEU A 666 9.92 13.30 -19.72
CA LEU A 666 9.74 13.28 -18.26
C LEU A 666 8.54 14.13 -17.82
N GLN A 667 8.34 15.32 -18.40
CA GLN A 667 7.13 16.10 -18.16
C GLN A 667 5.85 15.37 -18.59
N THR A 668 5.85 14.74 -19.77
CA THR A 668 4.72 13.89 -20.22
C THR A 668 4.48 12.74 -19.25
N LEU A 669 5.55 12.09 -18.73
CA LEU A 669 5.41 11.03 -17.72
C LEU A 669 4.78 11.56 -16.42
N ILE A 670 5.17 12.73 -15.93
CA ILE A 670 4.56 13.39 -14.76
C ILE A 670 3.04 13.54 -14.94
N ARG A 671 2.61 14.03 -16.11
CA ARG A 671 1.19 14.24 -16.43
C ARG A 671 0.41 12.92 -16.52
N ILE A 672 0.99 11.91 -17.16
CA ILE A 672 0.42 10.55 -17.22
C ILE A 672 0.33 9.90 -15.83
N ARG A 673 1.37 10.00 -14.99
CA ARG A 673 1.38 9.43 -13.64
C ARG A 673 0.40 10.15 -12.71
N ALA A 674 0.31 11.48 -12.75
CA ALA A 674 -0.70 12.23 -11.98
C ALA A 674 -2.13 11.83 -12.35
N ALA A 675 -2.42 11.64 -13.65
CA ALA A 675 -3.70 11.13 -14.12
C ALA A 675 -3.98 9.70 -13.62
N THR A 676 -2.99 8.82 -13.72
CA THR A 676 -3.10 7.40 -13.37
C THR A 676 -3.34 7.21 -11.87
N LEU A 677 -2.61 7.93 -11.02
CA LEU A 677 -2.74 7.86 -9.56
C LEU A 677 -4.07 8.44 -9.06
N LEU A 678 -4.53 9.56 -9.63
CA LEU A 678 -5.84 10.12 -9.30
C LEU A 678 -6.98 9.13 -9.60
N LEU A 679 -6.92 8.44 -10.74
CA LEU A 679 -7.90 7.44 -11.14
C LEU A 679 -7.82 6.16 -10.29
N SER A 680 -6.59 5.71 -9.99
CA SER A 680 -6.33 4.54 -9.16
C SER A 680 -6.86 4.75 -7.73
N ALA A 681 -6.48 5.85 -7.08
CA ALA A 681 -6.94 6.19 -5.73
C ALA A 681 -8.47 6.36 -5.67
N SER A 682 -9.07 6.97 -6.69
CA SER A 682 -10.54 7.07 -6.82
C SER A 682 -11.20 5.69 -6.95
N SER A 683 -10.61 4.78 -7.72
CA SER A 683 -11.09 3.39 -7.89
C SER A 683 -10.95 2.56 -6.60
N THR A 684 -9.83 2.74 -5.88
CA THR A 684 -9.58 2.13 -4.56
C THR A 684 -10.59 2.62 -3.52
N MET A 685 -10.89 3.94 -3.49
CA MET A 685 -11.97 4.50 -2.66
C MET A 685 -13.35 3.91 -3.01
N GLY A 686 -13.70 3.82 -4.30
CA GLY A 686 -14.95 3.18 -4.73
C GLY A 686 -15.04 1.69 -4.36
N SER A 687 -13.90 1.00 -4.36
CA SER A 687 -13.81 -0.41 -3.96
C SER A 687 -13.94 -0.58 -2.44
N LEU A 688 -13.32 0.31 -1.66
CA LEU A 688 -13.47 0.37 -0.20
C LEU A 688 -14.93 0.69 0.20
N ALA A 689 -15.58 1.65 -0.46
CA ALA A 689 -16.98 1.96 -0.22
C ALA A 689 -17.87 0.72 -0.41
N ARG A 690 -17.77 0.04 -1.56
CA ARG A 690 -18.51 -1.20 -1.86
C ARG A 690 -18.21 -2.32 -0.87
N LEU A 691 -16.97 -2.46 -0.41
CA LEU A 691 -16.59 -3.42 0.63
C LEU A 691 -17.30 -3.12 1.97
N THR A 692 -17.30 -1.86 2.41
CA THR A 692 -17.93 -1.47 3.68
C THR A 692 -19.46 -1.49 3.64
N GLU A 693 -20.08 -1.36 2.46
CA GLU A 693 -21.52 -1.52 2.26
C GLU A 693 -21.95 -3.00 2.18
N SER A 694 -21.13 -3.86 1.56
CA SER A 694 -21.43 -5.30 1.43
C SER A 694 -21.13 -6.14 2.68
N LEU A 695 -20.17 -5.71 3.51
CA LEU A 695 -19.78 -6.40 4.75
C LEU A 695 -19.94 -5.49 5.98
N PRO A 696 -21.19 -5.30 6.47
CA PRO A 696 -21.49 -4.37 7.57
C PRO A 696 -20.88 -4.77 8.92
N SER A 697 -20.47 -6.04 9.08
CA SER A 697 -19.84 -6.58 10.29
C SER A 697 -18.32 -6.33 10.38
N ILE A 698 -17.68 -5.77 9.35
CA ILE A 698 -16.24 -5.45 9.39
C ILE A 698 -15.95 -4.28 10.35
N PRO A 699 -14.92 -4.38 11.22
CA PRO A 699 -14.44 -3.26 12.01
C PRO A 699 -13.87 -2.17 11.10
N ILE A 700 -14.24 -0.91 11.34
CA ILE A 700 -13.64 0.24 10.64
C ILE A 700 -12.96 1.12 11.70
N PRO A 701 -11.62 1.07 11.82
CA PRO A 701 -10.86 1.90 12.74
C PRO A 701 -10.92 3.40 12.42
N ALA A 702 -10.56 4.23 13.40
CA ALA A 702 -10.39 5.66 13.20
C ALA A 702 -9.19 6.02 12.28
N THR A 703 -8.18 5.14 12.18
CA THR A 703 -7.06 5.29 11.23
C THR A 703 -7.57 5.26 9.78
N VAL A 704 -8.39 4.27 9.43
CA VAL A 704 -9.01 4.14 8.10
C VAL A 704 -9.88 5.35 7.78
N ALA A 705 -10.70 5.83 8.71
CA ALA A 705 -11.50 7.04 8.51
C ALA A 705 -10.64 8.31 8.30
N SER A 706 -9.52 8.43 9.02
CA SER A 706 -8.55 9.49 8.80
C SER A 706 -7.90 9.40 7.42
N SER A 707 -7.47 8.20 7.00
CA SER A 707 -6.83 7.96 5.69
C SER A 707 -7.79 8.14 4.51
N VAL A 708 -9.07 7.81 4.66
CA VAL A 708 -10.12 8.15 3.67
C VAL A 708 -10.31 9.67 3.57
N SER A 709 -10.31 10.38 4.71
CA SER A 709 -10.43 11.85 4.73
C SER A 709 -9.23 12.54 4.07
N THR A 710 -7.99 12.13 4.38
CA THR A 710 -6.79 12.65 3.71
C THR A 710 -6.77 12.30 2.22
N THR A 711 -7.17 11.08 1.85
CA THR A 711 -7.31 10.67 0.44
C THR A 711 -8.27 11.59 -0.33
N LEU A 712 -9.47 11.85 0.20
CA LEU A 712 -10.47 12.71 -0.46
C LEU A 712 -9.99 14.17 -0.57
N LEU A 713 -9.34 14.70 0.48
CA LEU A 713 -8.72 16.03 0.43
C LEU A 713 -7.62 16.11 -0.64
N HIS A 714 -6.70 15.14 -0.67
CA HIS A 714 -5.61 15.11 -1.64
C HIS A 714 -6.07 14.82 -3.08
N LEU A 715 -7.14 14.04 -3.28
CA LEU A 715 -7.83 13.89 -4.57
C LEU A 715 -8.39 15.22 -5.08
N SER A 716 -9.06 15.99 -4.21
CA SER A 716 -9.59 17.31 -4.58
C SER A 716 -8.47 18.31 -4.94
N SER A 717 -7.39 18.35 -4.14
CA SER A 717 -6.17 19.11 -4.45
C SER A 717 -5.55 18.69 -5.79
N ALA A 718 -5.39 17.39 -6.04
CA ALA A 718 -4.85 16.88 -7.30
C ALA A 718 -5.70 17.31 -8.50
N CYS A 719 -7.03 17.21 -8.39
CA CYS A 719 -7.95 17.65 -9.44
C CYS A 719 -7.87 19.18 -9.69
N GLU A 720 -7.80 20.00 -8.64
CA GLU A 720 -7.64 21.45 -8.78
C GLU A 720 -6.28 21.80 -9.41
N ASN A 721 -5.20 21.13 -8.99
CA ASN A 721 -3.85 21.37 -9.51
C ASN A 721 -3.75 20.98 -11.00
N LEU A 722 -4.32 19.85 -11.43
CA LEU A 722 -4.43 19.49 -12.86
C LEU A 722 -5.17 20.57 -13.66
N ARG A 723 -6.36 20.99 -13.18
CA ARG A 723 -7.19 22.01 -13.85
C ARG A 723 -6.53 23.38 -13.95
N ASN A 724 -5.51 23.66 -13.13
CA ASN A 724 -4.70 24.88 -13.17
C ASN A 724 -3.36 24.71 -13.91
N GLY A 725 -3.07 23.55 -14.53
CA GLY A 725 -1.79 23.29 -15.19
C GLY A 725 -0.60 23.19 -14.23
N ARG A 726 -0.82 22.87 -12.95
CA ARG A 726 0.20 22.69 -11.92
C ARG A 726 0.48 21.19 -11.72
N PHE A 727 1.07 20.57 -12.73
CA PHE A 727 1.23 19.13 -12.85
C PHE A 727 2.17 18.54 -11.78
N GLN A 728 3.22 19.27 -11.36
CA GLN A 728 4.08 18.82 -10.26
C GLN A 728 3.31 18.73 -8.93
N SER A 729 2.55 19.79 -8.58
CA SER A 729 1.70 19.80 -7.37
C SER A 729 0.55 18.80 -7.45
N ALA A 730 0.04 18.53 -8.66
CA ALA A 730 -0.94 17.49 -8.90
C ALA A 730 -0.37 16.09 -8.65
N LEU A 731 0.83 15.79 -9.17
CA LEU A 731 1.49 14.51 -8.93
C LEU A 731 1.79 14.30 -7.44
N ALA A 732 2.32 15.31 -6.75
CA ALA A 732 2.57 15.25 -5.30
C ALA A 732 1.28 15.02 -4.50
N SER A 733 0.18 15.67 -4.88
CA SER A 733 -1.13 15.43 -4.24
C SER A 733 -1.67 14.02 -4.55
N ALA A 734 -1.56 13.55 -5.79
CA ALA A 734 -2.04 12.23 -6.21
C ALA A 734 -1.23 11.08 -5.60
N ARG A 735 0.07 11.26 -5.35
CA ARG A 735 0.92 10.32 -4.57
C ARG A 735 0.35 10.10 -3.17
N VAL A 736 0.14 11.18 -2.40
CA VAL A 736 -0.40 11.08 -1.04
C VAL A 736 -1.80 10.46 -1.02
N ALA A 737 -2.64 10.79 -2.01
CA ALA A 737 -3.95 10.18 -2.16
C ALA A 737 -3.87 8.66 -2.41
N GLU A 738 -2.99 8.18 -3.29
CA GLU A 738 -2.81 6.74 -3.53
C GLU A 738 -2.24 6.01 -2.31
N THR A 739 -1.17 6.55 -1.69
CA THR A 739 -0.54 5.91 -0.53
C THR A 739 -1.50 5.77 0.65
N GLU A 740 -2.31 6.80 0.96
CA GLU A 740 -3.33 6.70 2.01
C GLU A 740 -4.55 5.87 1.57
N ALA A 741 -4.88 5.80 0.27
CA ALA A 741 -5.93 4.93 -0.25
C ALA A 741 -5.56 3.45 -0.08
N GLU A 742 -4.39 3.02 -0.57
CA GLU A 742 -3.90 1.64 -0.40
C GLU A 742 -3.76 1.29 1.08
N ARG A 743 -3.20 2.19 1.91
CA ARG A 743 -3.12 2.03 3.36
C ARG A 743 -4.48 1.79 4.01
N SER A 744 -5.50 2.55 3.63
CA SER A 744 -6.85 2.41 4.16
C SER A 744 -7.54 1.11 3.73
N PHE A 745 -7.21 0.60 2.54
CA PHE A 745 -7.79 -0.62 1.96
C PHE A 745 -7.11 -1.90 2.49
N PHE A 746 -5.80 -1.85 2.73
CA PHE A 746 -4.99 -2.97 3.24
C PHE A 746 -4.72 -2.92 4.76
N GLU A 747 -5.44 -2.08 5.51
CA GLU A 747 -5.28 -1.94 6.97
C GLU A 747 -5.43 -3.31 7.67
N LYS A 748 -4.41 -3.72 8.44
CA LYS A 748 -4.28 -5.08 8.99
C LYS A 748 -5.50 -5.52 9.83
N SER A 749 -6.18 -4.58 10.50
CA SER A 749 -7.38 -4.86 11.30
C SER A 749 -8.65 -5.12 10.48
N MET A 750 -8.73 -4.66 9.23
CA MET A 750 -9.86 -4.98 8.33
C MET A 750 -9.67 -6.34 7.66
N VAL A 751 -8.43 -6.72 7.34
CA VAL A 751 -8.09 -8.01 6.70
C VAL A 751 -7.97 -9.15 7.71
N GLY A 752 -7.46 -8.88 8.92
CA GLY A 752 -7.02 -9.89 9.88
C GLY A 752 -8.03 -10.38 10.91
N GLN A 753 -9.29 -9.90 10.89
CA GLN A 753 -10.32 -10.39 11.82
C GLN A 753 -11.20 -11.45 11.16
N MET A 754 -11.24 -12.65 11.76
CA MET A 754 -12.18 -13.69 11.35
C MET A 754 -13.61 -13.15 11.37
N TYR A 755 -14.36 -13.42 10.31
CA TYR A 755 -15.80 -13.21 10.24
C TYR A 755 -16.48 -14.10 11.29
N PHE A 756 -16.75 -13.54 12.47
CA PHE A 756 -17.59 -14.16 13.50
C PHE A 756 -19.05 -13.76 13.24
N PRO A 757 -19.93 -14.67 12.80
CA PRO A 757 -21.35 -14.37 12.64
C PRO A 757 -21.97 -14.06 14.00
N ASP A 758 -22.99 -13.19 14.03
CA ASP A 758 -23.75 -12.91 15.27
C ASP A 758 -24.37 -14.19 15.88
N GLU A 759 -24.61 -15.21 15.06
CA GLU A 759 -25.02 -16.55 15.48
C GLU A 759 -24.01 -17.19 16.45
N HIS A 760 -22.70 -17.10 16.14
CA HIS A 760 -21.62 -17.67 16.96
C HIS A 760 -21.48 -16.90 18.28
N ARG A 761 -21.59 -15.58 18.22
CA ARG A 761 -21.66 -14.71 19.40
C ARG A 761 -22.81 -15.10 20.32
N VAL A 762 -24.02 -15.29 19.79
CA VAL A 762 -25.18 -15.74 20.58
C VAL A 762 -24.94 -17.14 21.14
N ALA A 763 -24.37 -18.06 20.36
CA ALA A 763 -24.04 -19.42 20.80
C ALA A 763 -23.06 -19.46 21.99
N VAL A 764 -22.10 -18.53 22.07
CA VAL A 764 -21.16 -18.42 23.22
C VAL A 764 -21.87 -17.92 24.49
N TYR A 765 -22.84 -17.00 24.39
CA TYR A 765 -23.56 -16.49 25.57
C TYR A 765 -24.74 -17.37 26.01
N LEU A 766 -25.30 -18.21 25.12
CA LEU A 766 -26.47 -19.03 25.41
C LEU A 766 -26.31 -19.97 26.64
N PRO A 767 -25.19 -20.68 26.84
CA PRO A 767 -25.01 -21.56 28.01
C PRO A 767 -24.92 -20.80 29.33
N LEU A 768 -24.40 -19.57 29.32
CA LEU A 768 -24.28 -18.72 30.50
C LEU A 768 -25.62 -18.08 30.89
N LEU A 769 -26.37 -17.62 29.90
CA LEU A 769 -27.64 -16.92 30.10
C LEU A 769 -28.84 -17.87 30.30
N GLY A 770 -28.82 -19.05 29.68
CA GLY A 770 -29.92 -20.02 29.72
C GLY A 770 -30.41 -20.39 31.14
N PRO A 771 -29.54 -20.83 32.05
CA PRO A 771 -29.90 -21.23 33.42
C PRO A 771 -30.55 -20.11 34.25
N ILE A 772 -30.24 -18.85 33.96
CA ILE A 772 -30.76 -17.67 34.69
C ILE A 772 -32.02 -17.12 33.98
N GLY A 773 -32.01 -17.07 32.65
CA GLY A 773 -33.07 -16.53 31.82
C GLY A 773 -34.33 -17.39 31.81
N VAL A 774 -34.22 -18.72 31.75
CA VAL A 774 -35.39 -19.62 31.71
C VAL A 774 -36.27 -19.48 32.97
N PRO A 775 -35.75 -19.49 34.20
CA PRO A 775 -36.53 -19.18 35.40
C PRO A 775 -37.15 -17.77 35.40
N LEU A 776 -36.42 -16.74 34.94
CA LEU A 776 -36.92 -15.35 34.88
C LEU A 776 -38.08 -15.18 33.88
N ILE A 777 -38.01 -15.82 32.72
CA ILE A 777 -39.07 -15.83 31.70
C ILE A 777 -40.29 -16.61 32.21
N LEU A 778 -40.09 -17.77 32.83
CA LEU A 778 -41.17 -18.55 33.46
C LEU A 778 -41.83 -17.78 34.63
N GLY A 779 -41.05 -17.01 35.40
CA GLY A 779 -41.56 -16.10 36.42
C GLY A 779 -42.42 -14.98 35.84
N LEU A 780 -41.91 -14.27 34.82
CA LEU A 780 -42.64 -13.21 34.13
C LEU A 780 -43.94 -13.72 33.52
N LEU A 781 -43.92 -14.84 32.79
CA LEU A 781 -45.10 -15.42 32.16
C LEU A 781 -46.17 -15.84 33.17
N LYS A 782 -45.78 -16.36 34.34
CA LYS A 782 -46.72 -16.68 35.43
C LYS A 782 -47.35 -15.42 36.02
N GLU A 783 -46.56 -14.37 36.27
CA GLU A 783 -47.05 -13.13 36.87
C GLU A 783 -47.91 -12.32 35.87
N VAL A 784 -47.54 -12.26 34.58
CA VAL A 784 -48.37 -11.67 33.51
C VAL A 784 -49.71 -12.40 33.37
N LYS A 785 -49.70 -13.76 33.34
CA LYS A 785 -50.96 -14.54 33.33
C LYS A 785 -51.82 -14.25 34.57
N ARG A 786 -51.23 -14.07 35.75
CA ARG A 786 -51.94 -13.70 36.98
C ARG A 786 -52.53 -12.29 36.91
N VAL A 787 -51.79 -11.30 36.42
CA VAL A 787 -52.28 -9.92 36.24
C VAL A 787 -53.44 -9.88 35.24
N VAL A 788 -53.33 -10.59 34.10
CA VAL A 788 -54.41 -10.71 33.11
C VAL A 788 -55.63 -11.42 33.68
N ALA A 789 -55.44 -12.48 34.48
CA ALA A 789 -56.55 -13.15 35.16
C ALA A 789 -57.23 -12.23 36.19
N GLY A 790 -56.47 -11.47 36.97
CA GLY A 790 -56.99 -10.47 37.91
C GLY A 790 -57.73 -9.32 37.22
N TRP A 791 -57.25 -8.86 36.06
CA TRP A 791 -57.96 -7.89 35.21
C TRP A 791 -59.27 -8.45 34.66
N LYS A 792 -59.28 -9.71 34.19
CA LYS A 792 -60.52 -10.38 33.74
C LYS A 792 -61.51 -10.57 34.90
N ALA A 793 -61.05 -10.98 36.07
CA ALA A 793 -61.90 -11.12 37.27
C ALA A 793 -62.50 -9.77 37.70
N ARG A 794 -61.71 -8.68 37.70
CA ARG A 794 -62.22 -7.32 38.00
C ARG A 794 -63.22 -6.82 36.96
N ARG A 795 -63.00 -7.11 35.66
CA ARG A 795 -64.00 -6.83 34.61
C ARG A 795 -65.28 -7.64 34.78
N ALA A 796 -65.18 -8.92 35.14
CA ALA A 796 -66.35 -9.76 35.40
C ALA A 796 -67.14 -9.30 36.64
N GLN A 797 -66.46 -8.87 37.71
CA GLN A 797 -67.10 -8.30 38.90
C GLN A 797 -67.78 -6.95 38.58
N GLY A 798 -67.13 -6.07 37.82
CA GLY A 798 -67.71 -4.79 37.40
C GLY A 798 -68.90 -4.93 36.43
N ALA A 799 -69.03 -6.06 35.74
CA ALA A 799 -70.18 -6.42 34.91
C ALA A 799 -71.25 -7.25 35.65
N ALA A 800 -71.04 -7.53 36.94
CA ALA A 800 -72.02 -8.14 37.84
C ALA A 800 -72.50 -7.16 38.92
N SER A 801 -72.06 -5.89 38.85
CA SER A 801 -72.44 -4.79 39.73
C SER A 801 -73.05 -3.62 38.94
N SER A 802 -73.74 -3.93 37.84
CA SER A 802 -74.33 -3.01 36.86
C SER A 802 -75.71 -3.49 36.45
#